data_AF-A0A9D1QKT4-F1
#
_entry.id   AF-A0A9D1QKT4-F1
#
_cell.length_a   1.000
_cell.length_b   1.000
_cell.length_c   1.000
_cell.angle_alpha   90.00
_cell.angle_beta   90.00
_cell.angle_gamma   90.00
#
_symmetry.space_group_name_H-M   'P 1'
#
loop_
_entity.id
_entity.type
_entity.pdbx_description
1 polymer ?
#
loop_
_entity_poly.entity_id
_entity_poly.type
_entity_poly.pdbx_seq_one_letter_code
_entity_poly.pdbx_strand_id
1 'polypeptide(L)'
;MTDHQKFLLKLLQEIDDICQKYHITYYLGGGTTIGAVRHEGFVPWDDDADVLMTRNEWKKFVQAFQKEAPKNRALVSPETDPRFPNMFGRYIDTETTAIHQNQVLSDDPAGVVLDILMLDPVPNASILPSYCRDMMLYSDLVNPYVTYSYRYNANSFRYPLYRILSLFVGRQRLLRHLEKKMFCYSEEESTCYALRWGGIPLISDKRYYGKSRYAKYETSAFQIPEHTPDYLTWHYGDDWMYIPPHDEQQGHVAAHNFEIPYEQVRRDYRPFLNHSSLAHAYRHNKMHMVRTSKKRHAYRDSSSALVLAKAKIELDKKLASAPWHQWMAEEKYENLVPLFADFFKTQLSRPIIGREDFSGAYRFYHPILVKLDDSTSDAAIMALLYSSRLAYAMRYMDIFEQQNGRLTVLMEKERALILQFRSAVSAYGRKEPDSAMEQLLPVMAQWKDNACCMKLYIRLLCEGTKNPQNPRENLSDLLHKAYTLWPEDGEIMKFRGDLYLKQNQFVKACLWYADASMNTRNGITLLEIRHFLMKEEPKVMKLAGEFESSGDRERAEKLLLLFANAWPENAAWQKKIWEHRVNIPHTDEEKIELLTQLQQMNEQFPEENWSALAATVWRVAEESDEKIEARKKLFLSTTLYTEKKELCQQIKTRLQETSEDGGWWELLGLLEFSMGFTADAFTHFHQALRTSCSPFILAELKSIYERDRVYGLTHIGPHSLQRLVQKHGSVEDYESLLSKLGLEPFPQDLLSIGTSEACERKEMVL
;
A
#
# COMPACT_ATOMS: atom_id res chain seq x y z
N MET A 1 11.76 12.56 6.65
CA MET A 1 12.79 11.51 6.56
C MET A 1 13.02 10.91 7.94
N THR A 2 12.83 9.59 8.08
CA THR A 2 13.10 8.83 9.32
C THR A 2 14.61 8.63 9.52
N ASP A 3 15.04 8.16 10.69
CA ASP A 3 16.45 7.85 10.92
C ASP A 3 16.95 6.75 9.99
N HIS A 4 16.15 5.71 9.76
CA HIS A 4 16.47 4.66 8.78
C HIS A 4 16.72 5.23 7.38
N GLN A 5 15.84 6.10 6.90
CA GLN A 5 15.97 6.75 5.59
C GLN A 5 17.22 7.64 5.50
N LYS A 6 17.69 8.25 6.59
CA LYS A 6 18.97 8.98 6.60
C LYS A 6 20.15 8.05 6.30
N PHE A 7 20.17 6.84 6.86
CA PHE A 7 21.19 5.84 6.56
C PHE A 7 21.07 5.35 5.11
N LEU A 8 19.86 5.08 4.62
CA LEU A 8 19.63 4.71 3.22
C LEU A 8 20.12 5.79 2.25
N LEU A 9 19.83 7.07 2.53
CA LEU A 9 20.29 8.19 1.72
C LEU A 9 21.82 8.26 1.66
N LYS A 10 22.50 8.03 2.79
CA LYS A 10 23.96 7.96 2.84
C LYS A 10 24.51 6.83 1.96
N LEU A 11 23.90 5.64 2.01
CA LEU A 11 24.30 4.53 1.15
C LEU A 11 24.06 4.84 -0.35
N LEU A 12 22.94 5.49 -0.70
CA LEU A 12 22.66 5.95 -2.06
C LEU A 12 23.73 6.95 -2.55
N GLN A 13 24.11 7.92 -1.71
CA GLN A 13 25.16 8.90 -2.03
C GLN A 13 26.52 8.21 -2.28
N GLU A 14 26.90 7.25 -1.44
CA GLU A 14 28.15 6.50 -1.61
C GLU A 14 28.16 5.67 -2.92
N ILE A 15 27.04 5.03 -3.27
CA ILE A 15 26.91 4.30 -4.54
C ILE A 15 27.01 5.27 -5.71
N ASP A 16 26.33 6.43 -5.64
CA ASP A 16 26.37 7.44 -6.69
C ASP A 16 27.80 7.97 -6.90
N ASP A 17 28.53 8.28 -5.84
CA ASP A 17 29.93 8.74 -5.90
C ASP A 17 30.85 7.72 -6.60
N ILE A 18 30.73 6.44 -6.24
CA ILE A 18 31.47 5.35 -6.90
C ILE A 18 31.06 5.27 -8.37
N CYS A 19 29.77 5.32 -8.67
CA CYS A 19 29.27 5.22 -10.03
C CYS A 19 29.75 6.38 -10.90
N GLN A 20 29.72 7.62 -10.40
CA GLN A 20 30.22 8.79 -11.10
C GLN A 20 31.73 8.69 -11.38
N LYS A 21 32.52 8.29 -10.39
CA LYS A 21 33.99 8.15 -10.51
C LYS A 21 34.40 7.12 -11.56
N TYR A 22 33.63 6.05 -11.72
CA TYR A 22 33.95 4.94 -12.63
C TYR A 22 33.08 4.91 -13.90
N HIS A 23 32.28 5.96 -14.15
CA HIS A 23 31.36 6.05 -15.29
C HIS A 23 30.41 4.85 -15.40
N ILE A 24 29.81 4.48 -14.27
CA ILE A 24 28.86 3.38 -14.16
C ILE A 24 27.45 3.97 -14.23
N THR A 25 26.62 3.41 -15.10
CA THR A 25 25.20 3.77 -15.18
C THR A 25 24.40 2.89 -14.23
N TYR A 26 23.59 3.53 -13.40
CA TYR A 26 22.56 2.85 -12.61
C TYR A 26 21.25 3.64 -12.75
N TYR A 27 20.17 3.05 -12.27
CA TYR A 27 18.88 3.71 -12.15
C TYR A 27 18.36 3.49 -10.75
N LEU A 28 17.60 4.41 -10.17
CA LEU A 28 16.75 4.05 -9.04
C LEU A 28 15.76 2.95 -9.49
N GLY A 29 15.38 2.08 -8.56
CA GLY A 29 14.44 0.98 -8.78
C GLY A 29 13.12 1.18 -8.03
N GLY A 30 12.05 0.59 -8.55
CA GLY A 30 10.78 0.38 -7.84
C GLY A 30 10.23 1.63 -7.13
N GLY A 31 9.98 1.47 -5.82
CA GLY A 31 9.46 2.51 -4.93
C GLY A 31 10.39 3.71 -4.83
N THR A 32 11.70 3.51 -4.92
CA THR A 32 12.71 4.58 -4.90
C THR A 32 12.58 5.48 -6.13
N THR A 33 12.30 4.93 -7.31
CA THR A 33 12.01 5.73 -8.52
C THR A 33 10.71 6.50 -8.38
N ILE A 34 9.65 5.88 -7.82
CA ILE A 34 8.40 6.58 -7.50
C ILE A 34 8.70 7.75 -6.55
N GLY A 35 9.48 7.53 -5.51
CA GLY A 35 9.91 8.56 -4.56
C GLY A 35 10.54 9.77 -5.27
N ALA A 36 11.49 9.52 -6.18
CA ALA A 36 12.15 10.58 -6.94
C ALA A 36 11.20 11.47 -7.75
N VAL A 37 10.21 10.88 -8.41
CA VAL A 37 9.31 11.64 -9.32
C VAL A 37 8.01 12.12 -8.67
N ARG A 38 7.56 11.47 -7.59
CA ARG A 38 6.27 11.74 -6.92
C ARG A 38 6.44 12.51 -5.61
N HIS A 39 7.57 12.34 -4.91
CA HIS A 39 7.83 12.97 -3.62
C HIS A 39 9.07 13.88 -3.64
N GLU A 40 9.93 13.78 -4.66
CA GLU A 40 11.30 14.33 -4.66
C GLU A 40 12.14 13.82 -3.48
N GLY A 41 11.91 12.58 -3.04
CA GLY A 41 12.53 11.99 -1.85
C GLY A 41 11.96 10.60 -1.56
N PHE A 42 12.10 10.12 -0.32
CA PHE A 42 11.53 8.83 0.06
C PHE A 42 10.01 8.84 0.01
N VAL A 43 9.42 7.71 -0.36
CA VAL A 43 8.00 7.47 -0.08
C VAL A 43 7.87 7.31 1.45
N PRO A 44 6.91 7.96 2.14
CA PRO A 44 6.94 8.09 3.60
C PRO A 44 7.00 6.78 4.39
N TRP A 45 6.31 5.74 3.93
CA TRP A 45 6.25 4.41 4.55
C TRP A 45 7.31 3.44 4.03
N ASP A 46 8.13 3.85 3.08
CA ASP A 46 9.12 3.02 2.40
C ASP A 46 10.38 2.91 3.26
N ASP A 47 10.84 1.68 3.45
CA ASP A 47 11.93 1.32 4.36
C ASP A 47 13.12 0.69 3.64
N ASP A 48 13.12 0.70 2.31
CA ASP A 48 14.24 0.27 1.49
C ASP A 48 14.60 1.31 0.42
N ALA A 49 15.74 1.06 -0.24
CA ALA A 49 16.20 1.81 -1.38
C ALA A 49 16.78 0.83 -2.40
N ASP A 50 16.24 0.87 -3.60
CA ASP A 50 16.62 0.00 -4.70
C ASP A 50 17.37 0.77 -5.78
N VAL A 51 18.42 0.16 -6.32
CA VAL A 51 19.04 0.59 -7.58
C VAL A 51 19.08 -0.56 -8.57
N LEU A 52 18.85 -0.24 -9.84
CA LEU A 52 18.93 -1.14 -10.98
C LEU A 52 20.27 -0.95 -11.68
N MET A 53 20.97 -2.04 -11.96
CA MET A 53 22.14 -2.05 -12.84
C MET A 53 21.98 -3.10 -13.92
N THR A 54 22.42 -2.79 -15.15
CA THR A 54 22.56 -3.83 -16.17
C THR A 54 23.64 -4.81 -15.75
N ARG A 55 23.60 -6.03 -16.27
CA ARG A 55 24.63 -7.06 -15.98
C ARG A 55 26.06 -6.55 -16.23
N ASN A 56 26.26 -5.71 -17.24
CA ASN A 56 27.55 -5.12 -17.56
C ASN A 56 27.96 -4.04 -16.55
N GLU A 57 27.05 -3.16 -16.18
CA GLU A 57 27.28 -2.12 -15.18
C GLU A 57 27.54 -2.71 -13.79
N TRP A 58 26.82 -3.77 -13.41
CA TRP A 58 27.06 -4.51 -12.17
C TRP A 58 28.49 -5.07 -12.10
N LYS A 59 29.00 -5.65 -13.19
CA LYS A 59 30.38 -6.17 -13.23
C LYS A 59 31.41 -5.06 -13.03
N LYS A 60 31.18 -3.88 -13.62
CA LYS A 60 32.03 -2.69 -13.40
C LYS A 60 31.96 -2.23 -11.95
N PHE A 61 30.75 -2.20 -11.36
CA PHE A 61 30.54 -1.79 -9.98
C PHE A 61 31.25 -2.70 -8.99
N VAL A 62 31.17 -4.02 -9.15
CA VAL A 62 31.92 -4.98 -8.31
C VAL A 62 33.42 -4.72 -8.37
N GLN A 63 33.98 -4.43 -9.55
CA GLN A 63 35.40 -4.11 -9.71
C GLN A 63 35.78 -2.75 -9.12
N ALA A 64 34.91 -1.75 -9.23
CA ALA A 64 35.09 -0.44 -8.64
C ALA A 64 35.06 -0.52 -7.11
N PHE A 65 34.08 -1.22 -6.55
CA PHE A 65 33.96 -1.45 -5.11
C PHE A 65 35.20 -2.16 -4.55
N GLN A 66 35.76 -3.16 -5.23
CA GLN A 66 36.99 -3.82 -4.78
C GLN A 66 38.19 -2.85 -4.64
N LYS A 67 38.21 -1.73 -5.36
CA LYS A 67 39.25 -0.71 -5.30
C LYS A 67 38.98 0.35 -4.23
N GLU A 68 37.70 0.68 -4.01
CA GLU A 68 37.27 1.77 -3.12
C GLU A 68 36.69 1.28 -1.79
N ALA A 69 36.59 -0.03 -1.57
CA ALA A 69 35.82 -0.67 -0.49
C ALA A 69 35.98 0.07 0.85
N PRO A 70 34.95 0.82 1.29
CA PRO A 70 35.00 1.47 2.58
C PRO A 70 35.05 0.41 3.69
N LYS A 71 35.80 0.68 4.77
CA LYS A 71 36.07 -0.31 5.82
C LYS A 71 34.81 -0.86 6.50
N ASN A 72 33.76 -0.04 6.58
CA ASN A 72 32.49 -0.33 7.23
C ASN A 72 31.38 -0.67 6.22
N ARG A 73 31.75 -1.17 5.03
CA ARG A 73 30.81 -1.53 3.98
C ARG A 73 31.04 -2.94 3.50
N ALA A 74 29.95 -3.64 3.22
CA ALA A 74 29.98 -4.94 2.57
C ALA A 74 29.17 -4.90 1.27
N LEU A 75 29.74 -5.48 0.21
CA LEU A 75 29.04 -5.76 -1.04
C LEU A 75 28.90 -7.27 -1.19
N VAL A 76 27.67 -7.79 -1.16
CA VAL A 76 27.38 -9.23 -1.23
C VAL A 76 26.35 -9.55 -2.30
N SER A 77 26.54 -10.68 -2.98
CA SER A 77 25.63 -11.24 -3.99
C SER A 77 26.00 -12.71 -4.23
N PRO A 78 25.18 -13.54 -4.90
CA PRO A 78 25.56 -14.91 -5.25
C PRO A 78 26.84 -15.02 -6.08
N GLU A 79 27.11 -14.01 -6.89
CA GLU A 79 28.28 -13.94 -7.77
C GLU A 79 29.56 -13.57 -7.01
N THR A 80 29.45 -12.89 -5.86
CA THR A 80 30.59 -12.50 -5.01
C THR A 80 30.80 -13.47 -3.83
N ASP A 81 29.72 -13.94 -3.21
CA ASP A 81 29.70 -15.01 -2.21
C ASP A 81 28.58 -16.02 -2.52
N PRO A 82 28.90 -17.24 -2.99
CA PRO A 82 27.91 -18.28 -3.29
C PRO A 82 27.09 -18.78 -2.09
N ARG A 83 27.44 -18.38 -0.86
CA ARG A 83 26.69 -18.70 0.37
C ARG A 83 25.57 -17.68 0.63
N PHE A 84 25.64 -16.51 0.01
CA PHE A 84 24.68 -15.44 0.21
C PHE A 84 23.28 -15.87 -0.27
N PRO A 85 22.26 -15.91 0.61
CA PRO A 85 20.99 -16.57 0.34
C PRO A 85 19.96 -15.68 -0.38
N ASN A 86 20.40 -14.78 -1.27
CA ASN A 86 19.50 -13.92 -2.04
C ASN A 86 19.95 -13.78 -3.49
N MET A 87 19.10 -13.28 -4.39
CA MET A 87 19.31 -13.37 -5.84
C MET A 87 19.75 -12.08 -6.51
N PHE A 88 20.17 -11.09 -5.73
CA PHE A 88 20.60 -9.78 -6.19
C PHE A 88 21.73 -9.27 -5.28
N GLY A 89 22.27 -8.09 -5.57
CA GLY A 89 23.37 -7.50 -4.82
C GLY A 89 22.87 -6.70 -3.62
N ARG A 90 23.66 -6.63 -2.54
CA ARG A 90 23.39 -5.79 -1.38
C ARG A 90 24.61 -4.98 -1.03
N TYR A 91 24.43 -3.68 -0.84
CA TYR A 91 25.42 -2.77 -0.28
C TYR A 91 25.02 -2.41 1.15
N ILE A 92 25.85 -2.79 2.12
CA ILE A 92 25.45 -2.91 3.53
C ILE A 92 26.37 -2.07 4.41
N ASP A 93 25.78 -1.32 5.34
CA ASP A 93 26.50 -0.68 6.46
C ASP A 93 26.76 -1.68 7.58
N THR A 94 28.00 -2.13 7.74
CA THR A 94 28.35 -3.17 8.73
C THR A 94 28.40 -2.64 10.17
N GLU A 95 28.32 -1.33 10.40
CA GLU A 95 28.31 -0.73 11.74
C GLU A 95 26.89 -0.63 12.34
N THR A 96 25.88 -1.03 11.58
CA THR A 96 24.46 -0.99 11.97
C THR A 96 23.85 -2.40 12.00
N THR A 97 22.59 -2.49 12.45
CA THR A 97 21.77 -3.69 12.45
C THR A 97 20.49 -3.47 11.64
N ALA A 98 20.21 -4.39 10.71
CA ALA A 98 18.93 -4.59 10.06
C ALA A 98 18.78 -6.10 9.76
N ILE A 99 18.38 -6.88 10.75
CA ILE A 99 18.25 -8.33 10.62
C ILE A 99 16.82 -8.66 10.19
N HIS A 100 16.66 -9.05 8.93
CA HIS A 100 15.39 -9.53 8.40
C HIS A 100 15.09 -10.95 8.90
N GLN A 101 13.80 -11.34 8.92
CA GLN A 101 13.36 -12.65 9.40
C GLN A 101 14.05 -13.84 8.70
N ASN A 102 14.37 -13.69 7.40
CA ASN A 102 15.06 -14.71 6.61
C ASN A 102 16.59 -14.77 6.87
N GLN A 103 17.17 -13.79 7.57
CA GLN A 103 18.59 -13.72 7.92
C GLN A 103 18.89 -14.15 9.35
N VAL A 104 17.87 -14.45 10.17
CA VAL A 104 18.04 -14.85 11.59
C VAL A 104 19.01 -16.03 11.75
N LEU A 105 18.98 -16.99 10.83
CA LEU A 105 19.85 -18.19 10.85
C LEU A 105 21.07 -18.09 9.94
N SER A 106 21.20 -17.00 9.20
CA SER A 106 22.23 -16.83 8.19
C SER A 106 23.45 -16.10 8.77
N ASP A 107 24.61 -16.34 8.15
CA ASP A 107 25.88 -15.72 8.52
C ASP A 107 26.23 -14.50 7.65
N ASP A 108 25.38 -14.15 6.69
CA ASP A 108 25.58 -13.01 5.77
C ASP A 108 25.49 -11.66 6.50
N PRO A 109 26.17 -10.60 6.03
CA PRO A 109 26.07 -9.28 6.67
C PRO A 109 24.62 -8.78 6.77
N ALA A 110 24.25 -8.14 7.88
CA ALA A 110 22.87 -7.78 8.18
C ALA A 110 22.73 -6.42 8.91
N GLY A 111 23.36 -5.39 8.36
CA GLY A 111 23.10 -3.99 8.71
C GLY A 111 22.13 -3.32 7.75
N VAL A 112 21.92 -2.01 7.89
CA VAL A 112 21.14 -1.21 6.94
C VAL A 112 21.67 -1.45 5.53
N VAL A 113 20.75 -1.71 4.61
CA VAL A 113 21.05 -2.24 3.29
C VAL A 113 20.40 -1.40 2.21
N LEU A 114 21.12 -1.24 1.11
CA LEU A 114 20.62 -0.81 -0.18
C LEU A 114 20.68 -1.99 -1.17
N ASP A 115 19.56 -2.30 -1.80
CA ASP A 115 19.41 -3.45 -2.70
C ASP A 115 19.80 -3.05 -4.13
N ILE A 116 20.74 -3.80 -4.72
CA ILE A 116 21.23 -3.62 -6.09
C ILE A 116 20.63 -4.71 -6.96
N LEU A 117 19.50 -4.39 -7.58
CA LEU A 117 18.76 -5.27 -8.47
C LEU A 117 19.39 -5.29 -9.86
N MET A 118 19.27 -6.42 -10.54
CA MET A 118 19.97 -6.62 -11.81
C MET A 118 19.01 -6.75 -12.99
N LEU A 119 19.35 -6.04 -14.06
CA LEU A 119 18.73 -6.14 -15.38
C LEU A 119 19.60 -7.07 -16.25
N ASP A 120 19.20 -8.34 -16.32
CA ASP A 120 19.88 -9.33 -17.15
C ASP A 120 19.36 -9.25 -18.60
N PRO A 121 20.21 -9.06 -19.61
CA PRO A 121 19.77 -9.00 -21.00
C PRO A 121 19.22 -10.36 -21.43
N VAL A 122 18.07 -10.35 -22.11
CA VAL A 122 17.48 -11.55 -22.73
C VAL A 122 16.97 -11.22 -24.15
N PRO A 123 17.16 -12.12 -25.13
CA PRO A 123 16.86 -11.85 -26.54
C PRO A 123 15.45 -11.33 -26.81
N ASN A 124 14.44 -11.93 -26.18
CA ASN A 124 13.04 -11.53 -26.26
C ASN A 124 12.19 -12.25 -25.19
N ALA A 125 10.93 -11.86 -25.06
CA ALA A 125 10.00 -12.40 -24.08
C ALA A 125 9.69 -13.91 -24.22
N SER A 126 9.93 -14.54 -25.38
CA SER A 126 9.67 -15.99 -25.55
C SER A 126 10.60 -16.87 -24.70
N ILE A 127 11.75 -16.33 -24.27
CA ILE A 127 12.72 -17.01 -23.39
C ILE A 127 12.26 -16.99 -21.93
N LEU A 128 11.29 -16.14 -21.56
CA LEU A 128 10.78 -15.99 -20.19
C LEU A 128 10.53 -17.34 -19.49
N PRO A 129 9.83 -18.32 -20.08
CA PRO A 129 9.49 -19.54 -19.35
C PRO A 129 10.68 -20.46 -19.10
N SER A 130 11.68 -20.50 -19.99
CA SER A 130 12.91 -21.26 -19.73
C SER A 130 13.79 -20.54 -18.71
N TYR A 131 13.95 -19.23 -18.85
CA TYR A 131 14.71 -18.39 -17.93
C TYR A 131 14.14 -18.45 -16.50
N CYS A 132 12.83 -18.21 -16.32
CA CYS A 132 12.18 -18.31 -15.01
C CYS A 132 12.30 -19.71 -14.41
N ARG A 133 12.13 -20.79 -15.19
CA ARG A 133 12.34 -22.15 -14.68
C ARG A 133 13.76 -22.37 -14.17
N ASP A 134 14.77 -21.90 -14.90
CA ASP A 134 16.17 -22.06 -14.48
C ASP A 134 16.53 -21.13 -13.32
N MET A 135 16.04 -19.90 -13.31
CA MET A 135 16.27 -18.92 -12.24
C MET A 135 15.61 -19.35 -10.93
N MET A 136 14.38 -19.87 -10.98
CA MET A 136 13.72 -20.42 -9.78
C MET A 136 14.45 -21.65 -9.24
N LEU A 137 14.99 -22.51 -10.12
CA LEU A 137 15.81 -23.65 -9.70
C LEU A 137 17.12 -23.18 -9.07
N TYR A 138 17.82 -22.24 -9.71
CA TYR A 138 19.03 -21.63 -9.21
C TYR A 138 18.80 -21.01 -7.82
N SER A 139 17.74 -20.21 -7.69
CA SER A 139 17.33 -19.58 -6.42
C SER A 139 17.02 -20.62 -5.34
N ASP A 140 16.37 -21.72 -5.70
CA ASP A 140 16.09 -22.79 -4.75
C ASP A 140 17.33 -23.55 -4.26
N LEU A 141 18.37 -23.62 -5.08
CA LEU A 141 19.66 -24.20 -4.74
C LEU A 141 20.56 -23.23 -3.95
N VAL A 142 20.38 -21.92 -4.15
CA VAL A 142 21.10 -20.85 -3.43
C VAL A 142 20.51 -20.64 -2.04
N ASN A 143 19.19 -20.43 -1.94
CA ASN A 143 18.51 -20.10 -0.69
C ASN A 143 17.89 -21.36 -0.04
N PRO A 144 18.29 -21.76 1.17
CA PRO A 144 17.76 -22.95 1.83
C PRO A 144 16.41 -22.74 2.55
N TYR A 145 15.98 -21.50 2.76
CA TYR A 145 14.85 -21.11 3.62
C TYR A 145 13.58 -20.79 2.82
N VAL A 146 13.72 -20.17 1.66
CA VAL A 146 12.61 -19.76 0.79
C VAL A 146 12.45 -20.75 -0.36
N THR A 147 11.23 -21.01 -0.80
CA THR A 147 11.00 -21.86 -1.98
C THR A 147 10.44 -21.08 -3.17
N TYR A 148 11.29 -20.87 -4.16
CA TYR A 148 11.06 -20.01 -5.31
C TYR A 148 10.22 -20.73 -6.38
N SER A 149 10.55 -21.99 -6.70
CA SER A 149 9.88 -22.72 -7.78
C SER A 149 8.39 -22.95 -7.55
N TYR A 150 7.91 -22.90 -6.29
CA TYR A 150 6.48 -22.94 -6.00
C TYR A 150 5.74 -21.74 -6.60
N ARG A 151 6.33 -20.54 -6.55
CA ARG A 151 5.68 -19.31 -7.04
C ARG A 151 5.40 -19.37 -8.54
N TYR A 152 6.29 -20.02 -9.31
CA TYR A 152 6.14 -20.19 -10.76
C TYR A 152 5.51 -21.53 -11.18
N ASN A 153 5.20 -22.42 -10.22
CA ASN A 153 4.77 -23.80 -10.47
C ASN A 153 5.76 -24.60 -11.34
N ALA A 154 7.04 -24.49 -11.00
CA ALA A 154 8.14 -25.12 -11.72
C ALA A 154 8.92 -26.12 -10.85
N ASN A 155 9.83 -26.87 -11.49
CA ASN A 155 10.92 -27.63 -10.87
C ASN A 155 10.57 -28.64 -9.76
N SER A 156 9.30 -29.05 -9.59
CA SER A 156 8.91 -30.07 -8.60
C SER A 156 9.74 -31.36 -8.70
N PHE A 157 10.18 -31.71 -9.91
CA PHE A 157 11.08 -32.83 -10.18
C PHE A 157 12.56 -32.43 -10.28
N ARG A 158 12.86 -31.26 -10.88
CA ARG A 158 14.24 -30.81 -11.11
C ARG A 158 14.95 -30.45 -9.80
N TYR A 159 14.27 -29.85 -8.83
CA TYR A 159 14.91 -29.47 -7.56
C TYR A 159 15.40 -30.69 -6.76
N PRO A 160 14.58 -31.74 -6.49
CA PRO A 160 15.08 -32.95 -5.85
C PRO A 160 16.25 -33.60 -6.62
N LEU A 161 16.15 -33.66 -7.95
CA LEU A 161 17.22 -34.20 -8.80
C LEU A 161 18.52 -33.39 -8.66
N TYR A 162 18.47 -32.07 -8.78
CA TYR A 162 19.65 -31.20 -8.69
C TYR A 162 20.23 -31.19 -7.28
N ARG A 163 19.41 -31.39 -6.24
CA ARG A 163 19.90 -31.58 -4.87
C ARG A 163 20.71 -32.86 -4.74
N ILE A 164 20.24 -33.97 -5.32
CA ILE A 164 21.00 -35.24 -5.35
C ILE A 164 22.30 -35.05 -6.15
N LEU A 165 22.23 -34.45 -7.35
CA LEU A 165 23.40 -34.18 -8.17
C LEU A 165 24.42 -33.28 -7.46
N SER A 166 23.97 -32.36 -6.59
CA SER A 166 24.86 -31.47 -5.83
C SER A 166 25.77 -32.22 -4.86
N LEU A 167 25.39 -33.43 -4.43
CA LEU A 167 26.20 -34.31 -3.58
C LEU A 167 27.34 -34.96 -4.38
N PHE A 168 27.15 -35.25 -5.67
CA PHE A 168 28.13 -35.93 -6.51
C PHE A 168 29.00 -34.97 -7.34
N VAL A 169 28.39 -33.97 -7.95
CA VAL A 169 29.06 -33.01 -8.85
C VAL A 169 29.60 -31.81 -8.08
N GLY A 170 29.05 -31.54 -6.90
CA GLY A 170 29.31 -30.34 -6.10
C GLY A 170 28.40 -29.18 -6.50
N ARG A 171 27.77 -28.56 -5.48
CA ARG A 171 26.84 -27.43 -5.62
C ARG A 171 27.38 -26.31 -6.52
N GLN A 172 28.62 -25.87 -6.31
CA GLN A 172 29.20 -24.74 -7.05
C GLN A 172 29.35 -24.99 -8.55
N ARG A 173 29.54 -26.25 -8.98
CA ARG A 173 29.64 -26.58 -10.41
C ARG A 173 28.27 -26.54 -11.08
N LEU A 174 27.23 -27.00 -10.37
CA LEU A 174 25.85 -26.94 -10.84
C LEU A 174 25.33 -25.51 -10.94
N LEU A 175 25.61 -24.67 -9.93
CA LEU A 175 25.26 -23.25 -9.94
C LEU A 175 25.91 -22.55 -11.16
N ARG A 176 27.23 -22.73 -11.35
CA ARG A 176 27.94 -22.21 -12.54
C ARG A 176 27.39 -22.71 -13.88
N HIS A 177 26.92 -23.95 -13.94
CA HIS A 177 26.27 -24.48 -15.14
C HIS A 177 24.96 -23.75 -15.45
N LEU A 178 24.13 -23.50 -14.43
CA LEU A 178 22.89 -22.73 -14.56
C LEU A 178 23.19 -21.27 -14.92
N GLU A 179 24.15 -20.63 -14.26
CA GLU A 179 24.59 -19.26 -14.56
C GLU A 179 25.05 -19.13 -16.02
N LYS A 180 25.90 -20.03 -16.53
CA LYS A 180 26.33 -20.03 -17.93
C LYS A 180 25.18 -20.15 -18.92
N LYS A 181 24.10 -20.83 -18.54
CA LYS A 181 22.92 -20.98 -19.38
C LYS A 181 22.04 -19.73 -19.35
N MET A 182 21.89 -19.08 -18.20
CA MET A 182 21.02 -17.91 -18.02
C MET A 182 21.68 -16.60 -18.45
N PHE A 183 22.99 -16.47 -18.26
CA PHE A 183 23.74 -15.21 -18.44
C PHE A 183 24.67 -15.25 -19.66
N CYS A 184 24.27 -15.96 -20.71
CA CYS A 184 25.02 -16.06 -21.96
C CYS A 184 24.67 -15.00 -23.00
N TYR A 185 23.62 -14.21 -22.76
CA TYR A 185 23.13 -13.23 -23.72
C TYR A 185 23.90 -11.92 -23.61
N SER A 186 24.20 -11.33 -24.77
CA SER A 186 24.77 -9.99 -24.86
C SER A 186 23.67 -8.93 -24.76
N GLU A 187 24.06 -7.72 -24.39
CA GLU A 187 23.13 -6.60 -24.23
C GLU A 187 22.74 -5.98 -25.59
N GLU A 188 23.60 -6.14 -26.59
CA GLU A 188 23.42 -5.70 -27.97
C GLU A 188 22.39 -6.55 -28.73
N GLU A 189 22.38 -7.87 -28.51
CA GLU A 189 21.47 -8.82 -29.18
C GLU A 189 20.10 -8.94 -28.47
N SER A 190 19.92 -8.25 -27.35
CA SER A 190 18.75 -8.39 -26.47
C SER A 190 17.76 -7.25 -26.62
N THR A 191 16.48 -7.60 -26.75
CA THR A 191 15.36 -6.63 -26.80
C THR A 191 14.71 -6.40 -25.43
N CYS A 192 15.00 -7.26 -24.46
CA CYS A 192 14.38 -7.22 -23.14
C CYS A 192 15.42 -7.31 -22.02
N TYR A 193 15.00 -6.90 -20.81
CA TYR A 193 15.68 -7.20 -19.57
C TYR A 193 14.83 -8.10 -18.68
N ALA A 194 15.47 -9.06 -18.02
CA ALA A 194 14.90 -9.80 -16.91
C ALA A 194 15.38 -9.18 -15.59
N LEU A 195 14.46 -8.56 -14.86
CA LEU A 195 14.71 -7.97 -13.55
C LEU A 195 14.81 -9.05 -12.47
N ARG A 196 15.96 -9.11 -11.79
CA ARG A 196 16.18 -9.95 -10.60
C ARG A 196 15.93 -9.15 -9.33
N TRP A 197 14.75 -9.34 -8.74
CA TRP A 197 14.28 -8.64 -7.54
C TRP A 197 13.97 -9.59 -6.36
N GLY A 198 14.47 -10.83 -6.41
CA GLY A 198 14.22 -11.85 -5.37
C GLY A 198 12.85 -12.54 -5.47
N GLY A 199 11.98 -12.10 -6.37
CA GLY A 199 10.76 -12.79 -6.79
C GLY A 199 10.93 -13.64 -8.05
N ILE A 200 9.83 -13.86 -8.77
CA ILE A 200 9.89 -14.39 -10.14
C ILE A 200 10.42 -13.27 -11.05
N PRO A 201 11.41 -13.52 -11.92
CA PRO A 201 11.93 -12.49 -12.80
C PRO A 201 10.84 -11.85 -13.65
N LEU A 202 10.84 -10.52 -13.68
CA LEU A 202 9.93 -9.73 -14.49
C LEU A 202 10.64 -9.35 -15.79
N ILE A 203 10.00 -9.56 -16.94
CA ILE A 203 10.57 -9.20 -18.23
C ILE A 203 9.95 -7.91 -18.74
N SER A 204 10.81 -6.92 -18.96
CA SER A 204 10.48 -5.63 -19.54
C SER A 204 11.19 -5.45 -20.87
N ASP A 205 10.60 -4.63 -21.74
CA ASP A 205 11.31 -4.14 -22.92
C ASP A 205 12.48 -3.24 -22.47
N LYS A 206 13.65 -3.43 -23.07
CA LYS A 206 14.85 -2.64 -22.76
C LYS A 206 14.60 -1.14 -23.00
N ARG A 207 13.70 -0.79 -23.92
CA ARG A 207 13.34 0.59 -24.23
C ARG A 207 12.68 1.32 -23.06
N TYR A 208 12.13 0.65 -22.04
CA TYR A 208 11.53 1.34 -20.89
C TYR A 208 12.55 2.05 -20.00
N TYR A 209 13.84 1.75 -20.16
CA TYR A 209 14.88 2.34 -19.34
C TYR A 209 15.53 3.55 -20.02
N GLY A 210 15.86 3.43 -21.31
CA GLY A 210 16.55 4.48 -22.07
C GLY A 210 17.95 4.75 -21.52
N LYS A 211 18.42 6.00 -21.61
CA LYS A 211 19.63 6.48 -20.91
C LYS A 211 19.33 6.79 -19.44
N SER A 212 20.34 7.14 -18.66
CA SER A 212 20.12 7.73 -17.33
C SER A 212 19.95 9.24 -17.40
N ARG A 213 19.14 9.77 -16.48
CA ARG A 213 19.00 11.21 -16.20
C ARG A 213 18.89 11.42 -14.70
N TYR A 214 19.34 12.57 -14.19
CA TYR A 214 19.24 12.87 -12.77
C TYR A 214 17.86 13.42 -12.40
N ALA A 215 17.33 12.98 -11.27
CA ALA A 215 16.14 13.55 -10.62
C ALA A 215 16.45 13.89 -9.16
N LYS A 216 15.78 14.93 -8.66
CA LYS A 216 15.91 15.39 -7.27
C LYS A 216 15.41 14.30 -6.32
N TYR A 217 16.16 14.08 -5.25
CA TYR A 217 15.83 13.12 -4.22
C TYR A 217 16.41 13.61 -2.88
N GLU A 218 15.53 14.01 -1.96
CA GLU A 218 15.90 14.64 -0.69
C GLU A 218 16.82 15.86 -0.93
N THR A 219 18.06 15.79 -0.43
CA THR A 219 19.09 16.83 -0.54
C THR A 219 20.06 16.61 -1.70
N SER A 220 19.85 15.57 -2.52
CA SER A 220 20.74 15.17 -3.61
C SER A 220 19.97 14.95 -4.91
N ALA A 221 20.64 14.43 -5.93
CA ALA A 221 20.01 13.97 -7.15
C ALA A 221 20.63 12.63 -7.56
N PHE A 222 19.79 11.71 -8.04
CA PHE A 222 20.24 10.36 -8.44
C PHE A 222 19.76 10.00 -9.84
N GLN A 223 20.42 9.03 -10.44
CA GLN A 223 20.09 8.56 -11.79
C GLN A 223 18.77 7.79 -11.80
N ILE A 224 17.85 8.16 -12.67
CA ILE A 224 16.60 7.46 -12.95
C ILE A 224 16.50 7.13 -14.44
N PRO A 225 15.63 6.18 -14.83
CA PRO A 225 15.41 5.86 -16.24
C PRO A 225 14.97 7.09 -17.05
N GLU A 226 15.47 7.30 -18.26
CA GLU A 226 15.03 8.37 -19.17
C GLU A 226 13.52 8.24 -19.43
N HIS A 227 13.06 7.02 -19.70
CA HIS A 227 11.66 6.68 -19.98
C HIS A 227 10.91 6.28 -18.69
N THR A 228 11.05 7.09 -17.63
CA THR A 228 10.48 6.78 -16.31
C THR A 228 8.98 6.45 -16.32
N PRO A 229 8.11 7.17 -17.06
CA PRO A 229 6.69 6.82 -17.11
C PRO A 229 6.45 5.42 -17.69
N ASP A 230 7.24 4.99 -18.68
CA ASP A 230 7.12 3.66 -19.28
C ASP A 230 7.55 2.58 -18.30
N TYR A 231 8.68 2.78 -17.62
CA TYR A 231 9.16 1.90 -16.56
C TYR A 231 8.14 1.73 -15.43
N LEU A 232 7.61 2.83 -14.89
CA LEU A 232 6.66 2.80 -13.78
C LEU A 232 5.30 2.25 -14.21
N THR A 233 4.84 2.56 -15.42
CA THR A 233 3.58 2.02 -15.97
C THR A 233 3.68 0.52 -16.21
N TRP A 234 4.84 0.04 -16.69
CA TRP A 234 5.07 -1.39 -16.83
C TRP A 234 5.07 -2.10 -15.46
N HIS A 235 5.74 -1.53 -14.46
CA HIS A 235 5.91 -2.19 -13.16
C HIS A 235 4.68 -2.11 -12.23
N TYR A 236 3.97 -0.97 -12.24
CA TYR A 236 2.89 -0.68 -11.29
C TYR A 236 1.53 -0.43 -11.97
N GLY A 237 1.47 -0.35 -13.31
CA GLY A 237 0.29 0.10 -14.05
C GLY A 237 0.17 1.62 -14.13
N ASP A 238 -0.80 2.12 -14.90
CA ASP A 238 -0.99 3.57 -15.13
C ASP A 238 -1.31 4.37 -13.86
N ASP A 239 -1.73 3.69 -12.78
CA ASP A 239 -2.12 4.29 -11.51
C ASP A 239 -0.94 4.55 -10.55
N TRP A 240 0.31 4.32 -10.96
CA TRP A 240 1.51 4.49 -10.12
C TRP A 240 1.65 5.89 -9.49
N MET A 241 1.05 6.91 -10.13
CA MET A 241 1.06 8.30 -9.68
C MET A 241 0.19 8.52 -8.44
N TYR A 242 -0.78 7.65 -8.18
CA TYR A 242 -1.68 7.77 -7.04
C TYR A 242 -1.08 7.13 -5.80
N ILE A 243 -1.24 7.80 -4.66
CA ILE A 243 -0.87 7.30 -3.35
C ILE A 243 -1.85 6.17 -2.97
N PRO A 244 -1.37 4.95 -2.70
CA PRO A 244 -2.25 3.85 -2.33
C PRO A 244 -2.92 4.10 -0.96
N PRO A 245 -4.09 3.49 -0.71
CA PRO A 245 -4.71 3.46 0.62
C PRO A 245 -3.76 2.97 1.72
N HIS A 246 -3.96 3.39 2.96
CA HIS A 246 -3.06 3.08 4.09
C HIS A 246 -2.91 1.57 4.36
N ASP A 247 -3.94 0.77 4.15
CA ASP A 247 -3.91 -0.69 4.29
C ASP A 247 -3.10 -1.41 3.18
N GLU A 248 -2.80 -0.71 2.09
CA GLU A 248 -1.91 -1.17 1.02
C GLU A 248 -0.47 -0.65 1.19
N GLN A 249 -0.19 0.20 2.18
CA GLN A 249 1.14 0.72 2.49
C GLN A 249 1.88 -0.28 3.40
N GLN A 250 2.97 -0.87 2.90
CA GLN A 250 3.71 -1.91 3.61
C GLN A 250 5.20 -1.58 3.62
N GLY A 251 5.82 -1.71 4.78
CA GLY A 251 7.28 -1.79 4.92
C GLY A 251 7.72 -3.24 5.17
N HIS A 252 9.02 -3.46 5.21
CA HIS A 252 9.62 -4.73 5.58
C HIS A 252 9.70 -4.89 7.10
N VAL A 253 9.65 -6.14 7.54
CA VAL A 253 9.83 -6.49 8.96
C VAL A 253 11.28 -6.88 9.20
N ALA A 254 12.02 -6.03 9.91
CA ALA A 254 13.37 -6.30 10.37
C ALA A 254 13.62 -5.71 11.77
N ALA A 255 14.59 -6.30 12.48
CA ALA A 255 15.09 -5.73 13.72
C ALA A 255 16.18 -4.72 13.39
N HIS A 256 15.94 -3.44 13.71
CA HIS A 256 16.85 -2.34 13.40
C HIS A 256 17.57 -1.80 14.64
N ASN A 257 18.86 -1.47 14.48
CA ASN A 257 19.61 -0.65 15.43
C ASN A 257 20.68 0.13 14.68
N PHE A 258 20.71 1.46 14.83
CA PHE A 258 21.61 2.34 14.08
C PHE A 258 22.96 2.60 14.76
N GLU A 259 23.14 2.12 15.99
CA GLU A 259 24.34 2.36 16.82
C GLU A 259 25.10 1.06 17.14
N ILE A 260 24.43 -0.08 17.04
CA ILE A 260 24.98 -1.41 17.35
C ILE A 260 25.18 -2.19 16.05
N PRO A 261 26.39 -2.72 15.80
CA PRO A 261 26.65 -3.62 14.69
C PRO A 261 25.87 -4.94 14.80
N TYR A 262 25.39 -5.44 13.65
CA TYR A 262 24.59 -6.67 13.60
C TYR A 262 25.30 -7.90 14.18
N GLU A 263 26.63 -7.98 14.13
CA GLU A 263 27.40 -9.08 14.70
C GLU A 263 27.21 -9.18 16.21
N GLN A 264 27.09 -8.04 16.90
CA GLN A 264 26.85 -8.03 18.34
C GLN A 264 25.45 -8.55 18.66
N VAL A 265 24.42 -8.02 18.00
CA VAL A 265 23.03 -8.49 18.16
C VAL A 265 22.93 -9.99 17.88
N ARG A 266 23.62 -10.49 16.85
CA ARG A 266 23.69 -11.93 16.55
C ARG A 266 24.33 -12.76 17.64
N ARG A 267 25.42 -12.29 18.25
CA ARG A 267 26.05 -12.99 19.38
C ARG A 267 25.10 -13.12 20.56
N ASP A 268 24.25 -12.12 20.78
CA ASP A 268 23.31 -12.11 21.90
C ASP A 268 22.17 -13.09 21.71
N TYR A 269 21.53 -13.13 20.53
CA TYR A 269 20.37 -14.01 20.33
C TYR A 269 20.73 -15.46 19.95
N ARG A 270 21.88 -15.70 19.30
CA ARG A 270 22.23 -17.04 18.77
C ARG A 270 22.24 -18.17 19.81
N PRO A 271 22.73 -17.98 21.06
CA PRO A 271 22.70 -19.01 22.08
C PRO A 271 21.30 -19.53 22.41
N PHE A 272 20.26 -18.72 22.18
CA PHE A 272 18.86 -19.11 22.39
C PHE A 272 18.26 -19.90 21.23
N LEU A 273 19.00 -20.08 20.13
CA LEU A 273 18.53 -20.79 18.94
C LEU A 273 19.16 -22.18 18.81
N ASN A 274 18.32 -23.20 18.59
CA ASN A 274 18.79 -24.50 18.13
C ASN A 274 18.96 -24.47 16.60
N HIS A 275 20.11 -23.97 16.14
CA HIS A 275 20.40 -23.79 14.71
C HIS A 275 20.24 -25.08 13.89
N SER A 276 20.77 -26.20 14.39
CA SER A 276 20.69 -27.50 13.72
C SER A 276 19.25 -27.99 13.53
N SER A 277 18.41 -27.85 14.57
CA SER A 277 16.99 -28.22 14.51
C SER A 277 16.24 -27.34 13.52
N LEU A 278 16.41 -26.02 13.60
CA LEU A 278 15.74 -25.07 12.68
C LEU A 278 16.18 -25.30 11.24
N ALA A 279 17.48 -25.44 10.97
CA ALA A 279 18.00 -25.73 9.64
C ALA A 279 17.52 -27.08 9.10
N HIS A 280 17.28 -28.08 9.96
CA HIS A 280 16.63 -29.33 9.56
C HIS A 280 15.16 -29.09 9.18
N ALA A 281 14.40 -28.38 10.02
CA ALA A 281 12.99 -28.05 9.80
C ALA A 281 12.79 -27.29 8.47
N TYR A 282 13.57 -26.24 8.19
CA TYR A 282 13.49 -25.51 6.92
C TYR A 282 13.75 -26.41 5.71
N ARG A 283 14.78 -27.26 5.77
CA ARG A 283 15.10 -28.19 4.67
C ARG A 283 14.00 -29.23 4.45
N HIS A 284 13.38 -29.72 5.52
CA HIS A 284 12.25 -30.64 5.45
C HIS A 284 11.01 -29.95 4.86
N ASN A 285 10.65 -28.77 5.37
CA ASN A 285 9.51 -27.99 4.91
C ASN A 285 9.64 -27.62 3.44
N LYS A 286 10.82 -27.16 3.00
CA LYS A 286 11.11 -26.90 1.58
C LYS A 286 10.86 -28.13 0.72
N MET A 287 11.35 -29.30 1.12
CA MET A 287 11.14 -30.54 0.36
C MET A 287 9.65 -30.93 0.30
N HIS A 288 8.93 -30.83 1.43
CA HIS A 288 7.50 -31.08 1.48
C HIS A 288 6.72 -30.13 0.56
N MET A 289 7.06 -28.84 0.59
CA MET A 289 6.38 -27.80 -0.17
C MET A 289 6.65 -27.95 -1.68
N VAL A 290 7.86 -28.35 -2.11
CA VAL A 290 8.16 -28.70 -3.50
C VAL A 290 7.37 -29.94 -3.97
N ARG A 291 7.26 -30.98 -3.13
CA ARG A 291 6.52 -32.21 -3.46
C ARG A 291 5.01 -32.00 -3.58
N THR A 292 4.46 -31.09 -2.78
CA THR A 292 3.02 -30.82 -2.71
C THR A 292 2.57 -29.63 -3.59
N SER A 293 3.50 -28.92 -4.25
CA SER A 293 3.22 -27.68 -4.98
C SER A 293 2.07 -27.81 -5.99
N LYS A 294 2.12 -28.83 -6.85
CA LYS A 294 1.10 -29.06 -7.88
C LYS A 294 -0.30 -29.27 -7.30
N LYS A 295 -0.42 -30.03 -6.21
CA LYS A 295 -1.70 -30.28 -5.54
C LYS A 295 -2.26 -29.00 -4.89
N ARG A 296 -1.40 -28.21 -4.25
CA ARG A 296 -1.78 -26.92 -3.65
C ARG A 296 -2.29 -25.93 -4.69
N HIS A 297 -1.62 -25.85 -5.83
CA HIS A 297 -2.04 -25.01 -6.96
C HIS A 297 -3.38 -25.48 -7.56
N ALA A 298 -3.55 -26.79 -7.76
CA ALA A 298 -4.82 -27.34 -8.22
C ALA A 298 -6.00 -26.99 -7.29
N TYR A 299 -5.82 -27.12 -5.97
CA TYR A 299 -6.84 -26.71 -4.99
C TYR A 299 -7.17 -25.21 -5.08
N ARG A 300 -6.14 -24.37 -5.19
CA ARG A 300 -6.29 -22.92 -5.36
C ARG A 300 -7.04 -22.57 -6.63
N ASP A 301 -6.77 -23.28 -7.74
CA ASP A 301 -7.46 -23.12 -9.02
C ASP A 301 -8.95 -23.51 -8.93
N SER A 302 -9.27 -24.62 -8.27
CA SER A 302 -10.66 -25.02 -8.03
C SER A 302 -11.42 -24.00 -7.17
N SER A 303 -10.79 -23.46 -6.13
CA SER A 303 -11.41 -22.42 -5.29
C SER A 303 -11.67 -21.13 -6.09
N SER A 304 -10.69 -20.66 -6.86
CA SER A 304 -10.86 -19.48 -7.73
C SER A 304 -11.97 -19.69 -8.77
N ALA A 305 -12.08 -20.88 -9.36
CA ALA A 305 -13.11 -21.21 -10.33
C ALA A 305 -14.53 -21.12 -9.74
N LEU A 306 -14.73 -21.56 -8.49
CA LEU A 306 -16.03 -21.46 -7.82
C LEU A 306 -16.46 -20.00 -7.60
N VAL A 307 -15.53 -19.16 -7.14
CA VAL A 307 -15.76 -17.72 -6.92
C VAL A 307 -16.10 -17.03 -8.25
N LEU A 308 -15.38 -17.36 -9.32
CA LEU A 308 -15.64 -16.82 -10.65
C LEU A 308 -16.97 -17.29 -11.25
N ALA A 309 -17.37 -18.54 -11.02
CA ALA A 309 -18.66 -19.05 -11.47
C ALA A 309 -19.82 -18.26 -10.84
N LYS A 310 -19.72 -17.95 -9.54
CA LYS A 310 -20.69 -17.07 -8.86
C LYS A 310 -20.72 -15.68 -9.50
N ALA A 311 -19.56 -15.05 -9.70
CA ALA A 311 -19.47 -13.73 -10.32
C ALA A 311 -20.08 -13.69 -11.73
N LYS A 312 -19.85 -14.75 -12.53
CA LYS A 312 -20.45 -14.88 -13.86
C LYS A 312 -21.97 -14.95 -13.79
N ILE A 313 -22.53 -15.79 -12.92
CA ILE A 313 -23.99 -15.95 -12.77
C ILE A 313 -24.65 -14.60 -12.44
N GLU A 314 -24.05 -13.81 -11.54
CA GLU A 314 -24.57 -12.49 -11.18
C GLU A 314 -24.43 -11.48 -12.33
N LEU A 315 -23.33 -11.52 -13.08
CA LEU A 315 -23.16 -10.69 -14.28
C LEU A 315 -24.20 -11.05 -15.36
N ASP A 316 -24.41 -12.34 -15.64
CA ASP A 316 -25.37 -12.82 -16.64
C ASP A 316 -26.80 -12.34 -16.30
N LYS A 317 -27.21 -12.39 -15.02
CA LYS A 317 -28.50 -11.86 -14.56
C LYS A 317 -28.63 -10.37 -14.83
N LYS A 318 -27.59 -9.60 -14.52
CA LYS A 318 -27.56 -8.14 -14.76
C LYS A 318 -27.65 -7.84 -16.26
N LEU A 319 -26.85 -8.50 -17.09
CA LEU A 319 -26.85 -8.35 -18.54
C LEU A 319 -28.21 -8.68 -19.15
N ALA A 320 -28.89 -9.72 -18.68
CA ALA A 320 -30.22 -10.10 -19.15
C ALA A 320 -31.31 -9.05 -18.86
N SER A 321 -31.10 -8.21 -17.84
CA SER A 321 -32.04 -7.18 -17.41
C SER A 321 -31.79 -5.78 -18.00
N ALA A 322 -30.70 -5.60 -18.75
CA ALA A 322 -30.24 -4.29 -19.20
C ALA A 322 -30.11 -4.23 -20.75
N PRO A 323 -30.45 -3.09 -21.39
CA PRO A 323 -30.30 -2.92 -22.84
C PRO A 323 -28.84 -2.57 -23.23
N TRP A 324 -27.87 -3.34 -22.74
CA TRP A 324 -26.44 -3.01 -22.85
C TRP A 324 -25.90 -3.02 -24.29
N HIS A 325 -26.47 -3.85 -25.18
CA HIS A 325 -26.14 -3.82 -26.60
C HIS A 325 -26.51 -2.49 -27.26
N GLN A 326 -27.64 -1.90 -26.86
CA GLN A 326 -28.04 -0.58 -27.34
C GLN A 326 -27.08 0.50 -26.83
N TRP A 327 -26.69 0.43 -25.56
CA TRP A 327 -25.70 1.36 -25.01
C TRP A 327 -24.34 1.25 -25.70
N MET A 328 -23.88 0.05 -26.04
CA MET A 328 -22.68 -0.15 -26.84
C MET A 328 -22.79 0.49 -28.24
N ALA A 329 -23.93 0.34 -28.91
CA ALA A 329 -24.16 0.91 -30.24
C ALA A 329 -24.30 2.45 -30.22
N GLU A 330 -24.81 3.01 -29.12
CA GLU A 330 -24.98 4.45 -28.90
C GLU A 330 -23.76 5.10 -28.21
N GLU A 331 -22.68 4.36 -27.97
CA GLU A 331 -21.46 4.81 -27.24
C GLU A 331 -21.72 5.31 -25.81
N LYS A 332 -22.79 4.83 -25.15
CA LYS A 332 -23.18 5.18 -23.77
C LYS A 332 -22.52 4.31 -22.72
N TYR A 333 -21.18 4.33 -22.68
CA TYR A 333 -20.37 3.43 -21.87
C TYR A 333 -20.50 3.66 -20.35
N GLU A 334 -20.97 4.84 -19.92
CA GLU A 334 -21.26 5.15 -18.52
C GLU A 334 -22.24 4.15 -17.88
N ASN A 335 -23.18 3.63 -18.67
CA ASN A 335 -24.19 2.68 -18.20
C ASN A 335 -23.62 1.26 -18.04
N LEU A 336 -22.47 0.95 -18.64
CA LEU A 336 -21.82 -0.36 -18.52
C LEU A 336 -21.06 -0.49 -17.20
N VAL A 337 -20.53 0.61 -16.66
CA VAL A 337 -19.73 0.60 -15.42
C VAL A 337 -20.47 -0.06 -14.24
N PRO A 338 -21.71 0.33 -13.87
CA PRO A 338 -22.43 -0.32 -12.76
C PRO A 338 -22.79 -1.79 -13.05
N LEU A 339 -22.95 -2.15 -14.33
CA LEU A 339 -23.27 -3.51 -14.75
C LEU A 339 -22.13 -4.49 -14.42
N PHE A 340 -20.89 -4.08 -14.70
CA PHE A 340 -19.69 -4.88 -14.46
C PHE A 340 -19.05 -4.65 -13.08
N ALA A 341 -19.53 -3.71 -12.26
CA ALA A 341 -18.87 -3.32 -11.01
C ALA A 341 -18.51 -4.51 -10.08
N ASP A 342 -19.48 -5.38 -9.77
CA ASP A 342 -19.23 -6.53 -8.88
C ASP A 342 -18.42 -7.64 -9.56
N PHE A 343 -18.58 -7.79 -10.88
CA PHE A 343 -17.75 -8.67 -11.67
C PHE A 343 -16.29 -8.23 -11.60
N PHE A 344 -16.00 -6.95 -11.80
CA PHE A 344 -14.64 -6.41 -11.72
C PHE A 344 -14.02 -6.52 -10.33
N LYS A 345 -14.78 -6.28 -9.25
CA LYS A 345 -14.29 -6.54 -7.87
C LYS A 345 -13.74 -7.96 -7.70
N THR A 346 -14.32 -8.93 -8.41
CA THR A 346 -13.91 -10.33 -8.35
C THR A 346 -12.86 -10.67 -9.40
N GLN A 347 -13.18 -10.49 -10.68
CA GLN A 347 -12.37 -10.87 -11.83
C GLN A 347 -11.01 -10.19 -11.85
N LEU A 348 -10.93 -8.91 -11.46
CA LEU A 348 -9.69 -8.14 -11.50
C LEU A 348 -8.90 -8.24 -10.18
N SER A 349 -9.37 -9.05 -9.24
CA SER A 349 -8.70 -9.22 -7.96
C SER A 349 -7.39 -10.00 -8.08
N ARG A 350 -6.46 -9.70 -7.16
CA ARG A 350 -5.16 -10.39 -7.05
C ARG A 350 -5.28 -11.92 -6.95
N PRO A 351 -6.25 -12.53 -6.22
CA PRO A 351 -6.43 -13.98 -6.20
C PRO A 351 -6.86 -14.61 -7.53
N ILE A 352 -7.26 -13.82 -8.53
CA ILE A 352 -7.75 -14.28 -9.84
C ILE A 352 -6.76 -13.98 -10.97
N ILE A 353 -6.39 -12.72 -11.19
CA ILE A 353 -5.48 -12.31 -12.29
C ILE A 353 -4.04 -12.01 -11.83
N GLY A 354 -3.81 -11.91 -10.52
CA GLY A 354 -2.49 -11.71 -9.93
C GLY A 354 -1.95 -10.30 -10.02
N ARG A 355 -0.82 -10.08 -9.34
CA ARG A 355 0.04 -8.89 -9.41
C ARG A 355 1.50 -9.35 -9.44
N GLU A 356 2.40 -8.47 -9.90
CA GLU A 356 3.84 -8.73 -10.06
C GLU A 356 4.62 -8.71 -8.73
N ASP A 357 4.00 -9.17 -7.64
CA ASP A 357 4.56 -9.13 -6.30
C ASP A 357 4.70 -10.55 -5.71
N PHE A 358 5.32 -10.68 -4.53
CA PHE A 358 5.59 -11.98 -3.91
C PHE A 358 4.35 -12.84 -3.69
N SER A 359 3.22 -12.22 -3.35
CA SER A 359 1.97 -12.88 -2.96
C SER A 359 1.08 -13.16 -4.17
N GLY A 360 1.04 -12.27 -5.15
CA GLY A 360 0.27 -12.39 -6.39
C GLY A 360 0.93 -13.22 -7.49
N ALA A 361 2.25 -13.44 -7.42
CA ALA A 361 3.08 -13.96 -8.52
C ALA A 361 2.51 -15.20 -9.24
N TYR A 362 2.04 -16.24 -8.53
CA TYR A 362 1.48 -17.42 -9.21
C TYR A 362 0.29 -17.06 -10.09
N ARG A 363 -0.64 -16.23 -9.61
CA ARG A 363 -1.80 -15.80 -10.42
C ARG A 363 -1.39 -14.91 -11.56
N PHE A 364 -0.30 -14.16 -11.41
CA PHE A 364 0.18 -13.32 -12.48
C PHE A 364 0.60 -14.14 -13.71
N TYR A 365 1.22 -15.31 -13.53
CA TYR A 365 1.60 -16.19 -14.64
C TYR A 365 0.55 -17.26 -14.99
N HIS A 366 -0.37 -17.54 -14.07
CA HIS A 366 -1.48 -18.47 -14.26
C HIS A 366 -2.83 -17.76 -14.00
N PRO A 367 -3.15 -16.70 -14.76
CA PRO A 367 -4.37 -15.92 -14.56
C PRO A 367 -5.59 -16.71 -15.05
N ILE A 368 -6.74 -16.44 -14.43
CA ILE A 368 -8.01 -17.05 -14.83
C ILE A 368 -8.94 -15.93 -15.30
N LEU A 369 -9.49 -16.08 -16.50
CA LEU A 369 -10.53 -15.21 -17.03
C LEU A 369 -11.83 -16.00 -17.09
N VAL A 370 -12.94 -15.40 -16.66
CA VAL A 370 -14.26 -15.96 -16.92
C VAL A 370 -14.48 -16.03 -18.43
N LYS A 371 -14.98 -17.17 -18.91
CA LYS A 371 -15.37 -17.32 -20.31
C LYS A 371 -16.65 -16.52 -20.56
N LEU A 372 -16.50 -15.43 -21.28
CA LEU A 372 -17.56 -14.58 -21.81
C LEU A 372 -17.51 -14.66 -23.34
N ASP A 373 -18.64 -14.38 -24.01
CA ASP A 373 -18.61 -14.17 -25.45
C ASP A 373 -17.87 -12.87 -25.81
N ASP A 374 -17.49 -12.73 -27.08
CA ASP A 374 -16.73 -11.58 -27.58
C ASP A 374 -17.45 -10.25 -27.30
N SER A 375 -18.77 -10.19 -27.51
CA SER A 375 -19.51 -8.93 -27.34
C SER A 375 -19.59 -8.47 -25.89
N THR A 376 -19.77 -9.42 -24.96
CA THR A 376 -19.74 -9.14 -23.53
C THR A 376 -18.33 -8.76 -23.07
N SER A 377 -17.29 -9.39 -23.63
CA SER A 377 -15.90 -9.05 -23.33
C SER A 377 -15.53 -7.66 -23.82
N ASP A 378 -15.99 -7.26 -25.00
CA ASP A 378 -15.81 -5.91 -25.54
C ASP A 378 -16.50 -4.86 -24.66
N ALA A 379 -17.73 -5.14 -24.20
CA ALA A 379 -18.42 -4.26 -23.25
C ALA A 379 -17.67 -4.11 -21.92
N ALA A 380 -17.03 -5.18 -21.44
CA ALA A 380 -16.18 -5.12 -20.25
C ALA A 380 -14.96 -4.20 -20.46
N ILE A 381 -14.32 -4.28 -21.63
CA ILE A 381 -13.19 -3.39 -21.98
C ILE A 381 -13.65 -1.93 -22.01
N MET A 382 -14.75 -1.63 -22.69
CA MET A 382 -15.25 -0.24 -22.76
C MET A 382 -15.63 0.30 -21.38
N ALA A 383 -16.20 -0.52 -20.49
CA ALA A 383 -16.47 -0.12 -19.11
C ALA A 383 -15.17 0.22 -18.34
N LEU A 384 -14.10 -0.54 -18.54
CA LEU A 384 -12.80 -0.25 -17.91
C LEU A 384 -12.16 1.03 -18.47
N LEU A 385 -12.22 1.24 -19.78
CA LEU A 385 -11.67 2.44 -20.42
C LEU A 385 -12.43 3.70 -20.02
N TYR A 386 -13.77 3.63 -19.98
CA TYR A 386 -14.59 4.75 -19.52
C TYR A 386 -14.29 5.12 -18.06
N SER A 387 -14.10 4.12 -17.20
CA SER A 387 -13.69 4.32 -15.81
C SER A 387 -12.18 4.60 -15.63
N SER A 388 -11.44 4.87 -16.72
CA SER A 388 -10.01 5.22 -16.72
C SER A 388 -9.08 4.15 -16.14
N ARG A 389 -9.51 2.88 -16.13
CA ARG A 389 -8.75 1.73 -15.60
C ARG A 389 -7.90 1.06 -16.68
N LEU A 390 -7.00 1.85 -17.29
CA LEU A 390 -6.21 1.43 -18.47
C LEU A 390 -5.34 0.19 -18.21
N ALA A 391 -4.67 0.12 -17.05
CA ALA A 391 -3.84 -1.02 -16.68
C ALA A 391 -4.64 -2.32 -16.60
N TYR A 392 -5.84 -2.26 -16.03
CA TYR A 392 -6.73 -3.42 -15.95
C TYR A 392 -7.29 -3.81 -17.32
N ALA A 393 -7.61 -2.84 -18.18
CA ALA A 393 -8.04 -3.11 -19.56
C ALA A 393 -6.93 -3.83 -20.35
N MET A 394 -5.69 -3.30 -20.29
CA MET A 394 -4.52 -3.95 -20.90
C MET A 394 -4.33 -5.37 -20.37
N ARG A 395 -4.34 -5.53 -19.04
CA ARG A 395 -4.18 -6.83 -18.40
C ARG A 395 -5.29 -7.82 -18.81
N TYR A 396 -6.53 -7.37 -18.89
CA TYR A 396 -7.65 -8.19 -19.35
C TYR A 396 -7.41 -8.66 -20.79
N MET A 397 -7.02 -7.76 -21.69
CA MET A 397 -6.73 -8.08 -23.10
C MET A 397 -5.54 -9.04 -23.23
N ASP A 398 -4.46 -8.85 -22.47
CA ASP A 398 -3.30 -9.75 -22.47
C ASP A 398 -3.69 -11.18 -22.09
N ILE A 399 -4.52 -11.32 -21.04
CA ILE A 399 -5.02 -12.63 -20.59
C ILE A 399 -5.99 -13.21 -21.63
N PHE A 400 -6.88 -12.39 -22.19
CA PHE A 400 -7.84 -12.80 -23.21
C PHE A 400 -7.11 -13.36 -24.45
N GLU A 401 -6.09 -12.65 -24.93
CA GLU A 401 -5.27 -13.08 -26.06
C GLU A 401 -4.52 -14.37 -25.74
N GLN A 402 -3.92 -14.48 -24.55
CA GLN A 402 -3.23 -15.69 -24.11
C GLN A 402 -4.15 -16.93 -24.11
N GLN A 403 -5.43 -16.76 -23.75
CA GLN A 403 -6.38 -17.87 -23.64
C GLN A 403 -7.10 -18.20 -24.95
N ASN A 404 -7.38 -17.21 -25.80
CA ASN A 404 -8.14 -17.37 -27.04
C ASN A 404 -7.27 -17.41 -28.30
N GLY A 405 -5.99 -17.04 -28.20
CA GLY A 405 -5.06 -16.94 -29.34
C GLY A 405 -5.32 -15.77 -30.28
N ARG A 406 -6.22 -14.85 -29.90
CA ARG A 406 -6.57 -13.62 -30.63
C ARG A 406 -7.17 -12.58 -29.71
N LEU A 407 -7.22 -11.34 -30.19
CA LEU A 407 -8.09 -10.29 -29.67
C LEU A 407 -9.35 -10.17 -30.55
N THR A 408 -10.35 -9.44 -30.07
CA THR A 408 -11.44 -8.94 -30.93
C THR A 408 -10.96 -7.70 -31.70
N VAL A 409 -11.66 -7.34 -32.78
CA VAL A 409 -11.33 -6.13 -33.56
C VAL A 409 -11.37 -4.87 -32.68
N LEU A 410 -12.32 -4.80 -31.76
CA LEU A 410 -12.41 -3.69 -30.80
C LEU A 410 -11.20 -3.70 -29.86
N MET A 411 -10.85 -4.83 -29.26
CA MET A 411 -9.69 -4.92 -28.37
C MET A 411 -8.37 -4.57 -29.05
N GLU A 412 -8.16 -4.98 -30.31
CA GLU A 412 -6.96 -4.60 -31.07
C GLU A 412 -6.86 -3.08 -31.25
N LYS A 413 -7.97 -2.45 -31.63
CA LYS A 413 -8.09 -0.99 -31.77
C LYS A 413 -7.81 -0.29 -30.44
N GLU A 414 -8.48 -0.71 -29.36
CA GLU A 414 -8.36 -0.06 -28.06
C GLU A 414 -6.98 -0.27 -27.44
N ARG A 415 -6.35 -1.45 -27.60
CA ARG A 415 -4.96 -1.68 -27.20
C ARG A 415 -4.01 -0.72 -27.91
N ALA A 416 -4.18 -0.49 -29.22
CA ALA A 416 -3.36 0.46 -29.96
C ALA A 416 -3.52 1.89 -29.43
N LEU A 417 -4.74 2.31 -29.10
CA LEU A 417 -5.03 3.62 -28.52
C LEU A 417 -4.40 3.78 -27.13
N ILE A 418 -4.48 2.77 -26.26
CA ILE A 418 -3.81 2.79 -24.94
C ILE A 418 -2.29 2.95 -25.10
N LEU A 419 -1.68 2.20 -26.03
CA LEU A 419 -0.24 2.29 -26.28
C LEU A 419 0.15 3.67 -26.81
N GLN A 420 -0.65 4.26 -27.69
CA GLN A 420 -0.42 5.62 -28.18
C GLN A 420 -0.59 6.66 -27.07
N PHE A 421 -1.58 6.52 -26.20
CA PHE A 421 -1.75 7.39 -25.02
C PHE A 421 -0.55 7.30 -24.08
N ARG A 422 -0.08 6.08 -23.76
CA ARG A 422 1.13 5.88 -22.94
C ARG A 422 2.36 6.50 -23.57
N SER A 423 2.49 6.44 -24.90
CA SER A 423 3.57 7.10 -25.63
C SER A 423 3.50 8.63 -25.51
N ALA A 424 2.31 9.23 -25.52
CA ALA A 424 2.12 10.65 -25.22
C ALA A 424 2.53 11.01 -23.78
N VAL A 425 2.15 10.19 -22.79
CA VAL A 425 2.57 10.35 -21.39
C VAL A 425 4.10 10.23 -21.24
N SER A 426 4.72 9.29 -21.95
CA SER A 426 6.18 9.12 -21.99
C SER A 426 6.87 10.35 -22.58
N ALA A 427 6.39 10.87 -23.71
CA ALA A 427 6.90 12.11 -24.31
C ALA A 427 6.78 13.31 -23.34
N TYR A 428 5.65 13.44 -22.65
CA TYR A 428 5.48 14.46 -21.62
C TYR A 428 6.51 14.31 -20.49
N GLY A 429 6.70 13.09 -19.96
CA GLY A 429 7.69 12.80 -18.91
C GLY A 429 9.14 13.06 -19.34
N ARG A 430 9.44 12.97 -20.64
CA ARG A 430 10.74 13.33 -21.25
C ARG A 430 10.90 14.83 -21.51
N LYS A 431 9.92 15.65 -21.10
CA LYS A 431 9.86 17.10 -21.34
C LYS A 431 9.80 17.47 -22.83
N GLU A 432 9.07 16.66 -23.61
CA GLU A 432 8.80 16.90 -25.03
C GLU A 432 7.30 17.17 -25.27
N PRO A 433 6.80 18.33 -24.80
CA PRO A 433 5.36 18.58 -24.75
C PRO A 433 4.70 18.65 -26.14
N ASP A 434 5.39 19.14 -27.16
CA ASP A 434 4.85 19.18 -28.53
C ASP A 434 4.64 17.78 -29.09
N SER A 435 5.58 16.86 -28.83
CA SER A 435 5.44 15.45 -29.21
C SER A 435 4.33 14.76 -28.43
N ALA A 436 4.20 15.06 -27.13
CA ALA A 436 3.09 14.57 -26.31
C ALA A 436 1.73 15.02 -26.87
N MET A 437 1.61 16.30 -27.25
CA MET A 437 0.42 16.86 -27.87
C MET A 437 0.09 16.17 -29.20
N GLU A 438 1.06 16.04 -30.09
CA GLU A 438 0.88 15.38 -31.39
C GLU A 438 0.39 13.94 -31.26
N GLN A 439 0.93 13.19 -30.30
CA GLN A 439 0.55 11.79 -30.07
C GLN A 439 -0.80 11.66 -29.37
N LEU A 440 -1.20 12.62 -28.54
CA LEU A 440 -2.46 12.62 -27.79
C LEU A 440 -3.68 12.94 -28.65
N LEU A 441 -3.58 13.88 -29.59
CA LEU A 441 -4.72 14.37 -30.37
C LEU A 441 -5.48 13.26 -31.14
N PRO A 442 -4.82 12.29 -31.80
CA PRO A 442 -5.52 11.18 -32.46
C PRO A 442 -6.26 10.27 -31.47
N VAL A 443 -5.72 10.08 -30.26
CA VAL A 443 -6.38 9.28 -29.22
C VAL A 443 -7.65 10.01 -28.76
N MET A 444 -7.57 11.31 -28.50
CA MET A 444 -8.72 12.13 -28.11
C MET A 444 -9.85 12.15 -29.14
N ALA A 445 -9.53 12.04 -30.43
CA ALA A 445 -10.53 11.95 -31.48
C ALA A 445 -11.37 10.66 -31.38
N GLN A 446 -10.79 9.58 -30.84
CA GLN A 446 -11.46 8.29 -30.62
C GLN A 446 -12.10 8.23 -29.22
N TRP A 447 -11.36 8.62 -28.19
CA TRP A 447 -11.79 8.66 -26.79
C TRP A 447 -12.37 10.02 -26.42
N LYS A 448 -13.54 10.32 -27.00
CA LYS A 448 -14.26 11.56 -26.69
C LYS A 448 -14.61 11.61 -25.21
N ASP A 449 -14.35 12.76 -24.60
CA ASP A 449 -14.66 13.01 -23.18
C ASP A 449 -14.11 11.91 -22.25
N ASN A 450 -12.90 11.40 -22.52
CA ASN A 450 -12.17 10.52 -21.61
C ASN A 450 -11.31 11.34 -20.63
N ALA A 451 -11.42 11.04 -19.34
CA ALA A 451 -10.77 11.80 -18.27
C ALA A 451 -9.23 11.80 -18.39
N CYS A 452 -8.60 10.64 -18.65
CA CYS A 452 -7.14 10.54 -18.78
C CYS A 452 -6.60 11.46 -19.88
N CYS A 453 -7.23 11.41 -21.07
CA CYS A 453 -6.82 12.24 -22.18
C CYS A 453 -7.06 13.73 -21.90
N MET A 454 -8.23 14.07 -21.35
CA MET A 454 -8.57 15.45 -21.00
C MET A 454 -7.58 16.04 -20.00
N LYS A 455 -7.18 15.26 -18.98
CA LYS A 455 -6.22 15.70 -17.96
C LYS A 455 -4.84 15.98 -18.56
N LEU A 456 -4.29 15.08 -19.38
CA LEU A 456 -3.00 15.32 -20.04
C LEU A 456 -3.08 16.50 -21.01
N TYR A 457 -4.19 16.63 -21.72
CA TYR A 457 -4.41 17.73 -22.66
C TYR A 457 -4.45 19.09 -21.97
N ILE A 458 -5.29 19.24 -20.94
CA ILE A 458 -5.37 20.44 -20.11
C ILE A 458 -4.01 20.75 -19.49
N ARG A 459 -3.29 19.72 -19.03
CA ARG A 459 -1.94 19.87 -18.47
C ARG A 459 -0.99 20.53 -19.46
N LEU A 460 -0.91 20.02 -20.69
CA LEU A 460 -0.05 20.57 -21.75
C LEU A 460 -0.41 22.03 -22.05
N LEU A 461 -1.70 22.35 -22.16
CA LEU A 461 -2.16 23.73 -22.39
C LEU A 461 -1.81 24.65 -21.21
N CYS A 462 -1.96 24.18 -19.97
CA CYS A 462 -1.54 24.90 -18.77
C CYS A 462 -0.04 25.18 -18.77
N GLU A 463 0.78 24.34 -19.39
CA GLU A 463 2.23 24.56 -19.52
C GLU A 463 2.61 25.41 -20.75
N GLY A 464 1.63 25.81 -21.57
CA GLY A 464 1.80 26.72 -22.71
C GLY A 464 2.00 26.02 -24.04
N THR A 465 1.91 24.69 -24.09
CA THR A 465 1.88 23.92 -25.35
C THR A 465 0.65 24.30 -26.15
N LYS A 466 0.82 24.53 -27.45
CA LYS A 466 -0.30 24.90 -28.33
C LYS A 466 -0.85 23.64 -29.00
N ASN A 467 -2.18 23.55 -29.10
CA ASN A 467 -2.78 22.61 -30.03
C ASN A 467 -2.59 23.12 -31.47
N PRO A 468 -1.86 22.40 -32.35
CA PRO A 468 -1.66 22.81 -33.74
C PRO A 468 -2.97 22.87 -34.54
N GLN A 469 -3.97 22.07 -34.18
CA GLN A 469 -5.29 22.03 -34.83
C GLN A 469 -6.24 23.12 -34.31
N ASN A 470 -6.03 23.61 -33.08
CA ASN A 470 -6.84 24.67 -32.47
C ASN A 470 -5.99 25.65 -31.63
N PRO A 471 -5.25 26.58 -32.27
CA PRO A 471 -4.29 27.43 -31.55
C PRO A 471 -4.91 28.48 -30.62
N ARG A 472 -6.24 28.70 -30.68
CA ARG A 472 -6.97 29.70 -29.89
C ARG A 472 -7.90 29.06 -28.86
N GLU A 473 -7.62 27.82 -28.47
CA GLU A 473 -8.49 27.13 -27.54
C GLU A 473 -8.58 27.84 -26.19
N ASN A 474 -9.82 28.01 -25.72
CA ASN A 474 -10.08 28.68 -24.46
C ASN A 474 -9.97 27.69 -23.31
N LEU A 475 -8.82 27.72 -22.61
CA LEU A 475 -8.54 26.89 -21.44
C LEU A 475 -9.61 27.05 -20.34
N SER A 476 -10.19 28.24 -20.17
CA SER A 476 -11.25 28.48 -19.17
C SER A 476 -12.52 27.68 -19.49
N ASP A 477 -12.95 27.69 -20.75
CA ASP A 477 -14.14 26.96 -21.21
C ASP A 477 -13.90 25.45 -21.13
N LEU A 478 -12.70 25.00 -21.50
CA LEU A 478 -12.29 23.61 -21.42
C LEU A 478 -12.29 23.10 -19.97
N LEU A 479 -11.71 23.86 -19.04
CA LEU A 479 -11.72 23.54 -17.61
C LEU A 479 -13.12 23.58 -17.01
N HIS A 480 -14.01 24.46 -17.52
CA HIS A 480 -15.41 24.45 -17.10
C HIS A 480 -16.12 23.19 -17.59
N LYS A 481 -15.96 22.82 -18.86
CA LYS A 481 -16.49 21.56 -19.41
C LYS A 481 -15.97 20.35 -18.62
N ALA A 482 -14.67 20.27 -18.38
CA ALA A 482 -14.05 19.16 -17.66
C ALA A 482 -14.58 19.05 -16.23
N TYR A 483 -14.70 20.16 -15.51
CA TYR A 483 -15.28 20.16 -14.15
C TYR A 483 -16.75 19.78 -14.14
N THR A 484 -17.54 20.17 -15.15
CA THR A 484 -18.94 19.75 -15.26
C THR A 484 -19.08 18.24 -15.48
N LEU A 485 -18.14 17.63 -16.21
CA LEU A 485 -18.12 16.18 -16.43
C LEU A 485 -17.58 15.41 -15.22
N TRP A 486 -16.58 15.96 -14.54
CA TRP A 486 -15.89 15.32 -13.41
C TRP A 486 -15.72 16.31 -12.23
N PRO A 487 -16.81 16.64 -11.53
CA PRO A 487 -16.79 17.64 -10.46
C PRO A 487 -15.98 17.23 -9.24
N GLU A 488 -15.67 15.94 -9.09
CA GLU A 488 -14.90 15.36 -7.98
C GLU A 488 -13.43 15.05 -8.35
N ASP A 489 -12.96 15.37 -9.56
CA ASP A 489 -11.57 15.11 -9.95
C ASP A 489 -10.64 16.24 -9.46
N GLY A 490 -9.83 15.95 -8.45
CA GLY A 490 -8.95 16.94 -7.83
C GLY A 490 -7.84 17.48 -8.75
N GLU A 491 -7.41 16.76 -9.79
CA GLU A 491 -6.44 17.31 -10.76
C GLU A 491 -7.07 18.42 -11.61
N ILE A 492 -8.32 18.24 -12.06
CA ILE A 492 -9.08 19.30 -12.74
C ILE A 492 -9.26 20.51 -11.84
N MET A 493 -9.60 20.30 -10.55
CA MET A 493 -9.69 21.37 -9.55
C MET A 493 -8.36 22.13 -9.42
N LYS A 494 -7.24 21.41 -9.37
CA LYS A 494 -5.89 21.99 -9.30
C LYS A 494 -5.60 22.85 -10.52
N PHE A 495 -5.93 22.39 -11.73
CA PHE A 495 -5.74 23.19 -12.95
C PHE A 495 -6.60 24.47 -12.97
N ARG A 496 -7.80 24.45 -12.38
CA ARG A 496 -8.58 25.69 -12.16
C ARG A 496 -7.87 26.63 -11.19
N GLY A 497 -7.29 26.10 -10.11
CA GLY A 497 -6.44 26.85 -9.19
C GLY A 497 -5.27 27.54 -9.91
N ASP A 498 -4.55 26.80 -10.77
CA ASP A 498 -3.45 27.33 -11.58
C ASP A 498 -3.91 28.47 -12.51
N LEU A 499 -5.08 28.33 -13.15
CA LEU A 499 -5.65 29.37 -14.00
C LEU A 499 -5.96 30.65 -13.19
N TYR A 500 -6.59 30.51 -12.03
CA TYR A 500 -6.85 31.66 -11.16
C TYR A 500 -5.58 32.31 -10.64
N LEU A 501 -4.55 31.53 -10.33
CA LEU A 501 -3.25 32.03 -9.91
C LEU A 501 -2.61 32.88 -11.03
N LYS A 502 -2.65 32.39 -12.29
CA LYS A 502 -2.18 33.15 -13.47
C LYS A 502 -2.98 34.43 -13.71
N GLN A 503 -4.25 34.47 -13.33
CA GLN A 503 -5.11 35.66 -13.40
C GLN A 503 -4.95 36.59 -12.19
N ASN A 504 -3.94 36.37 -11.33
CA ASN A 504 -3.70 37.11 -10.09
C ASN A 504 -4.86 37.05 -9.08
N GLN A 505 -5.70 36.00 -9.14
CA GLN A 505 -6.80 35.75 -8.20
C GLN A 505 -6.35 34.79 -7.08
N PHE A 506 -5.41 35.24 -6.25
CA PHE A 506 -4.72 34.41 -5.25
C PHE A 506 -5.65 33.67 -4.28
N VAL A 507 -6.66 34.37 -3.73
CA VAL A 507 -7.62 33.78 -2.78
C VAL A 507 -8.38 32.61 -3.41
N LYS A 508 -8.86 32.78 -4.65
CA LYS A 508 -9.56 31.71 -5.37
C LYS A 508 -8.64 30.54 -5.67
N ALA A 509 -7.40 30.82 -6.08
CA ALA A 509 -6.42 29.77 -6.34
C ALA A 509 -6.20 28.90 -5.09
N CYS A 510 -6.00 29.51 -3.93
CA CYS A 510 -5.79 28.78 -2.67
C CYS A 510 -6.99 27.90 -2.29
N LEU A 511 -8.22 28.39 -2.46
CA LEU A 511 -9.42 27.60 -2.19
C LEU A 511 -9.56 26.42 -3.15
N TRP A 512 -9.27 26.60 -4.44
CA TRP A 512 -9.26 25.51 -5.42
C TRP A 512 -8.14 24.49 -5.15
N TYR A 513 -6.98 24.92 -4.67
CA TYR A 513 -5.93 23.99 -4.23
C TYR A 513 -6.33 23.19 -3.00
N ALA A 514 -7.03 23.83 -2.04
CA ALA A 514 -7.61 23.11 -0.90
C ALA A 514 -8.60 22.04 -1.39
N ASP A 515 -9.56 22.41 -2.24
CA ASP A 515 -10.54 21.48 -2.81
C ASP A 515 -9.86 20.35 -3.59
N ALA A 516 -8.86 20.67 -4.40
CA ALA A 516 -8.05 19.69 -5.11
C ALA A 516 -7.39 18.68 -4.16
N SER A 517 -6.74 19.17 -3.09
CA SER A 517 -6.03 18.31 -2.11
C SER A 517 -6.95 17.33 -1.39
N MET A 518 -8.24 17.66 -1.25
CA MET A 518 -9.25 16.79 -0.64
C MET A 518 -9.83 15.76 -1.62
N ASN A 519 -9.75 16.03 -2.93
CA ASN A 519 -10.38 15.24 -3.99
C ASN A 519 -9.38 14.50 -4.90
N THR A 520 -8.10 14.44 -4.53
CA THR A 520 -7.12 13.62 -5.25
C THR A 520 -6.13 12.94 -4.32
N ARG A 521 -5.69 11.76 -4.73
CA ARG A 521 -4.52 11.06 -4.17
C ARG A 521 -3.35 11.07 -5.14
N ASN A 522 -3.44 11.82 -6.24
CA ASN A 522 -2.37 11.94 -7.22
C ASN A 522 -1.18 12.64 -6.58
N GLY A 523 -0.12 11.89 -6.27
CA GLY A 523 1.03 12.40 -5.52
C GLY A 523 1.80 13.49 -6.28
N ILE A 524 1.77 13.48 -7.62
CA ILE A 524 2.39 14.55 -8.43
C ILE A 524 1.62 15.86 -8.25
N THR A 525 0.28 15.79 -8.25
CA THR A 525 -0.56 16.97 -8.04
C THR A 525 -0.38 17.54 -6.63
N LEU A 526 -0.33 16.67 -5.62
CA LEU A 526 -0.07 17.06 -4.24
C LEU A 526 1.33 17.66 -4.05
N LEU A 527 2.35 17.11 -4.71
CA LEU A 527 3.71 17.64 -4.72
C LEU A 527 3.78 19.06 -5.30
N GLU A 528 3.06 19.32 -6.39
CA GLU A 528 3.02 20.67 -6.99
C GLU A 528 2.31 21.69 -6.09
N ILE A 529 1.22 21.29 -5.45
CA ILE A 529 0.56 22.10 -4.42
C ILE A 529 1.53 22.38 -3.27
N ARG A 530 2.28 21.38 -2.82
CA ARG A 530 3.32 21.53 -1.80
C ARG A 530 4.41 22.51 -2.23
N HIS A 531 4.87 22.47 -3.49
CA HIS A 531 5.82 23.46 -4.02
C HIS A 531 5.27 24.89 -4.03
N PHE A 532 3.98 25.06 -4.31
CA PHE A 532 3.30 26.36 -4.20
C PHE A 532 3.30 26.83 -2.74
N LEU A 533 2.88 25.98 -1.81
CA LEU A 533 2.83 26.31 -0.39
C LEU A 533 4.21 26.63 0.19
N MET A 534 5.26 25.90 -0.19
CA MET A 534 6.64 26.21 0.24
C MET A 534 7.08 27.64 -0.10
N LYS A 535 6.53 28.23 -1.18
CA LYS A 535 6.86 29.60 -1.59
C LYS A 535 5.93 30.65 -0.97
N GLU A 536 4.67 30.27 -0.75
CA GLU A 536 3.59 31.21 -0.41
C GLU A 536 3.02 31.00 1.01
N GLU A 537 3.62 30.12 1.81
CA GLU A 537 3.16 29.75 3.17
C GLU A 537 2.78 30.98 4.01
N PRO A 538 3.62 32.03 4.15
CA PRO A 538 3.26 33.18 4.98
C PRO A 538 1.99 33.90 4.50
N LYS A 539 1.75 33.95 3.18
CA LYS A 539 0.57 34.62 2.60
C LYS A 539 -0.68 33.78 2.78
N VAL A 540 -0.59 32.46 2.56
CA VAL A 540 -1.73 31.55 2.76
C VAL A 540 -2.12 31.49 4.24
N MET A 541 -1.13 31.46 5.14
CA MET A 541 -1.39 31.47 6.58
C MET A 541 -2.03 32.79 7.05
N LYS A 542 -1.56 33.92 6.53
CA LYS A 542 -2.21 35.21 6.79
C LYS A 542 -3.66 35.21 6.34
N LEU A 543 -3.94 34.68 5.14
CA LEU A 543 -5.29 34.57 4.59
C LEU A 543 -6.19 33.68 5.44
N ALA A 544 -5.68 32.55 5.94
CA ALA A 544 -6.42 31.68 6.85
C ALA A 544 -6.82 32.43 8.15
N GLY A 545 -5.89 33.17 8.76
CA GLY A 545 -6.18 33.99 9.94
C GLY A 545 -7.13 35.16 9.68
N GLU A 546 -7.09 35.76 8.48
CA GLU A 546 -8.06 36.78 8.05
C GLU A 546 -9.48 36.19 7.95
N PHE A 547 -9.63 34.98 7.38
CA PHE A 547 -10.92 34.29 7.34
C PHE A 547 -11.43 33.94 8.74
N GLU A 548 -10.56 33.41 9.61
CA GLU A 548 -10.90 33.11 11.00
C GLU A 548 -11.37 34.36 11.75
N SER A 549 -10.66 35.48 11.61
CA SER A 549 -11.00 36.77 12.23
C SER A 549 -12.33 37.35 11.71
N SER A 550 -12.69 37.08 10.46
CA SER A 550 -13.96 37.49 9.85
C SER A 550 -15.14 36.56 10.18
N GLY A 551 -14.89 35.42 10.83
CA GLY A 551 -15.89 34.40 11.13
C GLY A 551 -16.17 33.41 9.98
N ASP A 552 -15.44 33.48 8.86
CA ASP A 552 -15.53 32.52 7.74
C ASP A 552 -14.74 31.24 8.05
N ARG A 553 -15.27 30.46 9.00
CA ARG A 553 -14.60 29.27 9.56
C ARG A 553 -14.38 28.17 8.52
N GLU A 554 -15.29 28.03 7.55
CA GLU A 554 -15.20 27.03 6.49
C GLU A 554 -13.97 27.27 5.60
N ARG A 555 -13.77 28.53 5.15
CA ARG A 555 -12.61 28.85 4.32
C ARG A 555 -11.31 28.81 5.09
N ALA A 556 -11.31 29.22 6.36
CA ALA A 556 -10.16 29.06 7.24
C ALA A 556 -9.78 27.57 7.35
N GLU A 557 -10.76 26.68 7.60
CA GLU A 557 -10.53 25.24 7.69
C GLU A 557 -9.97 24.68 6.39
N LYS A 558 -10.53 25.02 5.23
CA LYS A 558 -10.03 24.58 3.92
C LYS A 558 -8.56 24.94 3.73
N LEU A 559 -8.15 26.15 4.08
CA LEU A 559 -6.75 26.56 3.96
C LEU A 559 -5.83 25.85 4.95
N LEU A 560 -6.29 25.51 6.15
CA LEU A 560 -5.51 24.71 7.09
C LEU A 560 -5.40 23.24 6.62
N LEU A 561 -6.48 22.67 6.09
CA LEU A 561 -6.48 21.33 5.48
C LEU A 561 -5.54 21.24 4.30
N LEU A 562 -5.42 22.31 3.49
CA LEU A 562 -4.47 22.37 2.39
C LEU A 562 -3.03 22.11 2.86
N PHE A 563 -2.61 22.65 4.02
CA PHE A 563 -1.30 22.34 4.60
C PHE A 563 -1.23 20.91 5.15
N ALA A 564 -2.25 20.46 5.89
CA ALA A 564 -2.28 19.10 6.43
C ALA A 564 -2.21 18.03 5.32
N ASN A 565 -2.88 18.24 4.20
CA ASN A 565 -2.87 17.32 3.06
C ASN A 565 -1.58 17.39 2.23
N ALA A 566 -0.91 18.55 2.18
CA ALA A 566 0.38 18.70 1.49
C ALA A 566 1.54 18.08 2.28
N TRP A 567 1.39 17.95 3.61
CA TRP A 567 2.34 17.34 4.52
C TRP A 567 1.64 16.40 5.52
N PRO A 568 1.12 15.26 5.06
CA PRO A 568 0.43 14.31 5.94
C PRO A 568 1.34 13.80 7.06
N GLU A 569 2.65 13.70 6.80
CA GLU A 569 3.67 13.28 7.76
C GLU A 569 4.08 14.35 8.79
N ASN A 570 3.65 15.60 8.64
CA ASN A 570 4.07 16.69 9.51
C ASN A 570 3.09 16.91 10.66
N ALA A 571 3.48 16.43 11.83
CA ALA A 571 2.67 16.49 13.05
C ALA A 571 2.24 17.91 13.43
N ALA A 572 3.05 18.93 13.17
CA ALA A 572 2.70 20.33 13.45
C ALA A 572 1.55 20.84 12.56
N TRP A 573 1.56 20.48 11.26
CA TRP A 573 0.46 20.82 10.35
C TRP A 573 -0.82 20.05 10.68
N GLN A 574 -0.70 18.76 11.02
CA GLN A 574 -1.83 17.98 11.52
C GLN A 574 -2.41 18.62 12.78
N LYS A 575 -1.59 18.96 13.76
CA LYS A 575 -2.05 19.58 15.00
C LYS A 575 -2.78 20.90 14.78
N LYS A 576 -2.31 21.74 13.86
CA LYS A 576 -2.91 23.06 13.60
C LYS A 576 -4.34 22.99 13.07
N ILE A 577 -4.65 22.03 12.19
CA ILE A 577 -6.04 21.81 11.75
C ILE A 577 -6.90 21.29 12.90
N TRP A 578 -6.34 20.44 13.75
CA TRP A 578 -7.06 19.95 14.92
C TRP A 578 -7.33 21.05 15.95
N GLU A 579 -6.37 21.95 16.20
CA GLU A 579 -6.56 23.16 17.02
C GLU A 579 -7.73 24.01 16.51
N HIS A 580 -7.86 24.18 15.19
CA HIS A 580 -9.01 24.86 14.60
C HIS A 580 -10.31 24.10 14.85
N ARG A 581 -10.34 22.80 14.56
CA ARG A 581 -11.54 21.96 14.69
C ARG A 581 -12.08 21.91 16.11
N VAL A 582 -11.23 21.69 17.11
CA VAL A 582 -11.68 21.56 18.51
C VAL A 582 -12.24 22.87 19.09
N ASN A 583 -11.90 24.01 18.49
CA ASN A 583 -12.41 25.33 18.89
C ASN A 583 -13.75 25.69 18.22
N ILE A 584 -14.27 24.84 17.33
CA ILE A 584 -15.61 24.98 16.74
C ILE A 584 -16.63 24.30 17.66
N PRO A 585 -17.84 24.87 17.85
CA PRO A 585 -18.91 24.17 18.56
C PRO A 585 -19.35 22.89 17.85
N HIS A 586 -19.45 21.79 18.59
CA HIS A 586 -19.85 20.46 18.10
C HIS A 586 -21.01 19.90 18.92
N THR A 587 -21.86 19.11 18.29
CA THR A 587 -22.82 18.21 18.96
C THR A 587 -22.10 17.11 19.74
N ASP A 588 -22.78 16.44 20.67
CA ASP A 588 -22.15 15.37 21.46
C ASP A 588 -21.72 14.18 20.60
N GLU A 589 -22.44 13.89 19.51
CA GLU A 589 -22.10 12.86 18.53
C GLU A 589 -20.81 13.22 17.76
N GLU A 590 -20.69 14.47 17.30
CA GLU A 590 -19.49 14.99 16.61
C GLU A 590 -18.27 15.02 17.55
N LYS A 591 -18.46 15.32 18.84
CA LYS A 591 -17.37 15.26 19.83
C LYS A 591 -16.79 13.85 19.95
N ILE A 592 -17.64 12.82 20.00
CA ILE A 592 -17.20 11.42 20.08
C ILE A 592 -16.39 11.05 18.84
N GLU A 593 -16.84 11.46 17.66
CA GLU A 593 -16.12 11.23 16.41
C GLU A 593 -14.76 11.94 16.41
N LEU A 594 -14.70 13.22 16.80
CA LEU A 594 -13.46 13.98 16.90
C LEU A 594 -12.47 13.35 17.89
N LEU A 595 -12.94 12.87 19.03
CA LEU A 595 -12.10 12.19 20.02
C LEU A 595 -11.54 10.87 19.47
N THR A 596 -12.35 10.11 18.74
CA THR A 596 -11.92 8.87 18.08
C THR A 596 -10.85 9.16 17.03
N GLN A 597 -11.02 10.22 16.24
CA GLN A 597 -10.03 10.63 15.25
C GLN A 597 -8.75 11.20 15.89
N LEU A 598 -8.86 12.00 16.96
CA LEU A 598 -7.71 12.48 17.74
C LEU A 598 -6.92 11.32 18.37
N GLN A 599 -7.59 10.24 18.77
CA GLN A 599 -6.93 9.04 19.25
C GLN A 599 -6.09 8.38 18.14
N GLN A 600 -6.63 8.27 16.92
CA GLN A 600 -5.86 7.76 15.78
C GLN A 600 -4.65 8.64 15.48
N MET A 601 -4.80 9.97 15.58
CA MET A 601 -3.67 10.91 15.44
C MET A 601 -2.62 10.74 16.54
N ASN A 602 -3.02 10.44 17.77
CA ASN A 602 -2.10 10.18 18.87
C ASN A 602 -1.32 8.87 18.67
N GLU A 603 -1.96 7.84 18.12
CA GLU A 603 -1.28 6.60 17.72
C GLU A 603 -0.28 6.84 16.59
N GLN A 604 -0.61 7.73 15.64
CA GLN A 604 0.23 8.05 14.50
C GLN A 604 1.38 9.02 14.84
N PHE A 605 1.16 9.99 15.72
CA PHE A 605 2.09 11.07 16.07
C PHE A 605 2.22 11.22 17.60
N PRO A 606 2.80 10.23 18.31
CA PRO A 606 2.79 10.21 19.77
C PRO A 606 3.59 11.35 20.45
N GLU A 607 4.47 12.01 19.70
CA GLU A 607 5.30 13.13 20.18
C GLU A 607 4.50 14.43 20.38
N GLU A 608 3.32 14.56 19.79
CA GLU A 608 2.49 15.76 19.90
C GLU A 608 1.50 15.70 21.07
N ASN A 609 1.18 16.86 21.64
CA ASN A 609 0.28 16.97 22.79
C ASN A 609 -1.21 16.87 22.38
N TRP A 610 -1.62 15.75 21.79
CA TRP A 610 -3.01 15.46 21.40
C TRP A 610 -3.97 15.45 22.59
N SER A 611 -3.46 15.12 23.77
CA SER A 611 -4.26 15.10 25.02
C SER A 611 -4.83 16.46 25.39
N ALA A 612 -4.10 17.55 25.11
CA ALA A 612 -4.59 18.90 25.34
C ALA A 612 -5.75 19.26 24.40
N LEU A 613 -5.72 18.77 23.16
CA LEU A 613 -6.79 18.98 22.18
C LEU A 613 -8.02 18.16 22.53
N ALA A 614 -7.84 16.89 22.91
CA ALA A 614 -8.92 16.05 23.40
C ALA A 614 -9.63 16.70 24.60
N ALA A 615 -8.87 17.30 25.53
CA ALA A 615 -9.44 18.05 26.66
C ALA A 615 -10.30 19.24 26.25
N THR A 616 -9.94 19.93 25.17
CA THR A 616 -10.72 21.05 24.63
C THR A 616 -12.05 20.56 24.06
N VAL A 617 -12.08 19.39 23.42
CA VAL A 617 -13.34 18.75 22.96
C VAL A 617 -14.24 18.43 24.15
N TRP A 618 -13.67 17.93 25.25
CA TRP A 618 -14.41 17.64 26.48
C TRP A 618 -14.90 18.87 27.25
N ARG A 619 -14.33 20.06 27.02
CA ARG A 619 -14.68 21.30 27.73
C ARG A 619 -16.06 21.87 27.39
N VAL A 620 -16.80 21.25 26.48
CA VAL A 620 -18.12 21.73 26.08
C VAL A 620 -19.19 20.81 26.67
N ALA A 621 -19.98 21.37 27.58
CA ALA A 621 -21.05 20.80 28.44
C ALA A 621 -20.59 20.49 29.88
N GLU A 622 -20.69 21.52 30.74
CA GLU A 622 -20.89 21.44 32.21
C GLU A 622 -20.16 20.35 33.03
N GLU A 623 -18.94 19.95 32.66
CA GLU A 623 -18.12 19.02 33.44
C GLU A 623 -17.14 19.75 34.39
N SER A 624 -16.95 19.20 35.58
CA SER A 624 -15.95 19.70 36.54
C SER A 624 -14.52 19.55 36.02
N ASP A 625 -13.64 20.51 36.31
CA ASP A 625 -12.21 20.48 35.92
C ASP A 625 -11.49 19.16 36.27
N GLU A 626 -11.87 18.51 37.38
CA GLU A 626 -11.32 17.21 37.79
C GLU A 626 -11.65 16.07 36.81
N LYS A 627 -12.87 16.01 36.26
CA LYS A 627 -13.28 14.99 35.28
C LYS A 627 -12.55 15.18 33.96
N ILE A 628 -12.39 16.45 33.55
CA ILE A 628 -11.63 16.82 32.36
C ILE A 628 -10.17 16.36 32.54
N GLU A 629 -9.58 16.55 33.71
CA GLU A 629 -8.21 16.09 34.00
C GLU A 629 -8.09 14.56 34.04
N ALA A 630 -9.08 13.85 34.57
CA ALA A 630 -9.11 12.39 34.52
C ALA A 630 -9.24 11.85 33.09
N ARG A 631 -10.07 12.48 32.24
CA ARG A 631 -10.19 12.16 30.81
C ARG A 631 -8.87 12.36 30.07
N LYS A 632 -8.13 13.45 30.36
CA LYS A 632 -6.78 13.67 29.84
C LYS A 632 -5.83 12.54 30.21
N LYS A 633 -5.78 12.18 31.51
CA LYS A 633 -4.89 11.11 31.98
C LYS A 633 -5.25 9.77 31.35
N LEU A 634 -6.53 9.47 31.17
CA LEU A 634 -6.99 8.27 30.47
C LEU A 634 -6.50 8.27 29.01
N PHE A 635 -6.66 9.39 28.30
CA PHE A 635 -6.17 9.55 26.93
C PHE A 635 -4.63 9.40 26.82
N LEU A 636 -3.87 9.93 27.79
CA LEU A 636 -2.40 9.84 27.82
C LEU A 636 -1.89 8.43 28.17
N SER A 637 -2.60 7.72 29.04
CA SER A 637 -2.16 6.44 29.60
C SER A 637 -2.22 5.24 28.64
N THR A 638 -2.51 5.44 27.35
CA THR A 638 -2.97 4.41 26.40
C THR A 638 -2.06 3.17 26.28
N THR A 639 -0.76 3.30 26.56
CA THR A 639 0.23 2.20 26.47
C THR A 639 0.83 1.75 27.81
N LEU A 640 0.78 2.57 28.86
CA LEU A 640 1.39 2.26 30.15
C LEU A 640 0.34 1.73 31.12
N TYR A 641 0.27 0.40 31.23
CA TYR A 641 -0.61 -0.30 32.17
C TYR A 641 -0.51 0.24 33.61
N THR A 642 0.68 0.68 34.03
CA THR A 642 0.92 1.27 35.35
C THR A 642 0.19 2.60 35.57
N GLU A 643 0.17 3.47 34.56
CA GLU A 643 -0.49 4.78 34.63
C GLU A 643 -2.02 4.62 34.60
N LYS A 644 -2.53 3.71 33.75
CA LYS A 644 -3.97 3.36 33.72
C LYS A 644 -4.45 2.87 35.07
N LYS A 645 -3.66 2.02 35.73
CA LYS A 645 -3.98 1.46 37.04
C LYS A 645 -3.99 2.52 38.14
N GLU A 646 -3.04 3.45 38.11
CA GLU A 646 -3.01 4.57 39.06
C GLU A 646 -4.23 5.48 38.90
N LEU A 647 -4.61 5.78 37.66
CA LEU A 647 -5.80 6.56 37.37
C LEU A 647 -7.09 5.84 37.79
N CYS A 648 -7.20 4.53 37.55
CA CYS A 648 -8.29 3.71 38.08
C CYS A 648 -8.42 3.85 39.59
N GLN A 649 -7.30 3.86 40.32
CA GLN A 649 -7.31 4.01 41.77
C GLN A 649 -7.76 5.41 42.20
N GLN A 650 -7.32 6.46 41.50
CA GLN A 650 -7.76 7.84 41.72
C GLN A 650 -9.28 7.97 41.53
N ILE A 651 -9.82 7.40 40.44
CA ILE A 651 -11.25 7.45 40.15
C ILE A 651 -12.07 6.61 41.13
N LYS A 652 -11.58 5.42 41.52
CA LYS A 652 -12.24 4.59 42.56
C LYS A 652 -12.30 5.32 43.90
N THR A 653 -11.26 6.06 44.25
CA THR A 653 -11.25 6.90 45.48
C THR A 653 -12.28 8.01 45.37
N ARG A 654 -12.38 8.69 44.21
CA ARG A 654 -13.37 9.74 43.98
C ARG A 654 -14.81 9.20 44.03
N LEU A 655 -15.05 8.03 43.46
CA LEU A 655 -16.35 7.35 43.49
C LEU A 655 -16.79 6.94 44.91
N GLN A 656 -15.86 6.81 45.87
CA GLN A 656 -16.21 6.63 47.28
C GLN A 656 -16.78 7.90 47.91
N GLU A 657 -16.43 9.08 47.38
CA GLU A 657 -16.92 10.38 47.85
C GLU A 657 -18.20 10.82 47.12
N THR A 658 -18.34 10.45 45.83
CA THR A 658 -19.46 10.84 44.96
C THR A 658 -20.05 9.63 44.24
N SER A 659 -20.65 8.69 44.99
CA SER A 659 -21.08 7.38 44.48
C SER A 659 -22.21 7.42 43.44
N GLU A 660 -22.90 8.54 43.30
CA GLU A 660 -24.05 8.71 42.39
C GLU A 660 -23.71 9.40 41.07
N ASP A 661 -22.45 9.75 40.84
CA ASP A 661 -22.04 10.46 39.62
C ASP A 661 -21.73 9.48 38.48
N GLY A 662 -22.67 9.35 37.54
CA GLY A 662 -22.55 8.46 36.38
C GLY A 662 -21.33 8.70 35.50
N GLY A 663 -20.84 9.94 35.42
CA GLY A 663 -19.67 10.27 34.59
C GLY A 663 -18.36 9.68 35.13
N TRP A 664 -18.23 9.54 36.46
CA TRP A 664 -17.07 8.89 37.06
C TRP A 664 -17.10 7.36 36.90
N TRP A 665 -18.29 6.75 36.95
CA TRP A 665 -18.48 5.33 36.65
C TRP A 665 -18.18 5.01 35.20
N GLU A 666 -18.58 5.89 34.27
CA GLU A 666 -18.26 5.80 32.84
C GLU A 666 -16.74 5.83 32.62
N LEU A 667 -16.04 6.78 33.24
CA LEU A 667 -14.57 6.89 33.12
C LEU A 667 -13.83 5.68 33.66
N LEU A 668 -14.30 5.14 34.77
CA LEU A 668 -13.75 3.92 35.34
C LEU A 668 -13.96 2.72 34.40
N GLY A 669 -15.15 2.60 33.83
CA GLY A 669 -15.49 1.56 32.85
C GLY A 669 -14.60 1.62 31.61
N LEU A 670 -14.37 2.81 31.06
CA LEU A 670 -13.48 3.01 29.91
C LEU A 670 -12.04 2.60 30.19
N LEU A 671 -11.51 2.96 31.36
CA LEU A 671 -10.15 2.58 31.76
C LEU A 671 -10.00 1.07 31.86
N GLU A 672 -10.92 0.42 32.56
CA GLU A 672 -10.92 -1.03 32.74
C GLU A 672 -11.10 -1.76 31.41
N PHE A 673 -11.96 -1.25 30.53
CA PHE A 673 -12.13 -1.79 29.17
C PHE A 673 -10.84 -1.68 28.36
N SER A 674 -10.17 -0.52 28.39
CA SER A 674 -8.91 -0.29 27.69
C SER A 674 -7.73 -1.14 28.21
N MET A 675 -7.85 -1.68 29.44
CA MET A 675 -6.90 -2.61 30.03
C MET A 675 -7.28 -4.08 29.80
N GLY A 676 -8.41 -4.35 29.15
CA GLY A 676 -8.93 -5.70 28.89
C GLY A 676 -9.75 -6.30 30.04
N PHE A 677 -10.07 -5.53 31.09
CA PHE A 677 -10.94 -5.95 32.21
C PHE A 677 -12.41 -5.78 31.84
N THR A 678 -12.87 -6.55 30.85
CA THR A 678 -14.21 -6.34 30.26
C THR A 678 -15.36 -6.63 31.22
N ALA A 679 -15.16 -7.46 32.27
CA ALA A 679 -16.17 -7.75 33.28
C ALA A 679 -16.38 -6.58 34.26
N ASP A 680 -15.28 -6.03 34.78
CA ASP A 680 -15.30 -4.86 35.67
C ASP A 680 -15.82 -3.63 34.91
N ALA A 681 -15.34 -3.43 33.68
CA ALA A 681 -15.81 -2.38 32.79
C ALA A 681 -17.33 -2.46 32.56
N PHE A 682 -17.84 -3.66 32.31
CA PHE A 682 -19.26 -3.89 32.13
C PHE A 682 -20.08 -3.52 33.37
N THR A 683 -19.62 -3.90 34.56
CA THR A 683 -20.29 -3.55 35.83
C THR A 683 -20.34 -2.05 36.04
N HIS A 684 -19.23 -1.35 35.78
CA HIS A 684 -19.16 0.10 35.97
C HIS A 684 -19.91 0.88 34.89
N PHE A 685 -19.92 0.44 33.63
CA PHE A 685 -20.81 1.01 32.61
C PHE A 685 -22.28 0.81 32.95
N HIS A 686 -22.65 -0.34 33.50
CA HIS A 686 -24.01 -0.58 33.97
C HIS A 686 -24.38 0.32 35.16
N GLN A 687 -23.43 0.57 36.07
CA GLN A 687 -23.62 1.51 37.17
C GLN A 687 -23.75 2.96 36.66
N ALA A 688 -23.00 3.34 35.63
CA ALA A 688 -23.15 4.63 34.97
C ALA A 688 -24.54 4.79 34.34
N LEU A 689 -25.08 3.75 33.68
CA LEU A 689 -26.44 3.76 33.11
C LEU A 689 -27.57 3.93 34.13
N ARG A 690 -27.32 3.68 35.41
CA ARG A 690 -28.32 3.92 36.47
C ARG A 690 -28.51 5.40 36.78
N THR A 691 -27.56 6.24 36.39
CA THR A 691 -27.48 7.66 36.78
C THR A 691 -27.48 8.61 35.58
N SER A 692 -26.94 8.19 34.43
CA SER A 692 -27.09 8.90 33.14
C SER A 692 -27.24 7.91 31.97
N CYS A 693 -28.18 8.18 31.06
CA CYS A 693 -28.39 7.35 29.87
C CYS A 693 -27.60 7.93 28.70
N SER A 694 -26.28 7.73 28.70
CA SER A 694 -25.40 8.20 27.62
C SER A 694 -25.45 7.24 26.41
N PRO A 695 -25.73 7.73 25.18
CA PRO A 695 -25.65 6.93 23.96
C PRO A 695 -24.30 6.25 23.76
N PHE A 696 -23.22 6.88 24.22
CA PHE A 696 -21.86 6.35 24.17
C PHE A 696 -21.69 5.08 25.03
N ILE A 697 -22.20 5.10 26.27
CA ILE A 697 -22.16 3.94 27.17
C ILE A 697 -22.94 2.77 26.59
N LEU A 698 -24.07 3.04 25.93
CA LEU A 698 -24.87 2.02 25.24
C LEU A 698 -24.11 1.42 24.04
N ALA A 699 -23.37 2.22 23.27
CA ALA A 699 -22.53 1.75 22.17
C ALA A 699 -21.36 0.87 22.65
N GLU A 700 -20.66 1.27 23.72
CA GLU A 700 -19.56 0.49 24.30
C GLU A 700 -20.05 -0.82 24.94
N LEU A 701 -21.17 -0.80 25.66
CA LEU A 701 -21.79 -2.02 26.18
C LEU A 701 -22.21 -2.97 25.05
N LYS A 702 -22.73 -2.44 23.93
CA LYS A 702 -23.03 -3.23 22.73
C LYS A 702 -21.75 -3.78 22.09
N SER A 703 -20.66 -3.01 22.04
CA SER A 703 -19.35 -3.46 21.53
C SER A 703 -18.76 -4.58 22.40
N ILE A 704 -18.77 -4.42 23.72
CA ILE A 704 -18.38 -5.46 24.69
C ILE A 704 -19.22 -6.71 24.49
N TYR A 705 -20.54 -6.55 24.38
CA TYR A 705 -21.48 -7.63 24.15
C TYR A 705 -21.21 -8.37 22.84
N GLU A 706 -21.08 -7.65 21.72
CA GLU A 706 -20.82 -8.26 20.41
C GLU A 706 -19.45 -8.93 20.36
N ARG A 707 -18.42 -8.32 20.96
CA ARG A 707 -17.08 -8.91 21.07
C ARG A 707 -17.11 -10.20 21.89
N ASP A 708 -17.69 -10.17 23.09
CA ASP A 708 -17.76 -11.36 23.96
C ASP A 708 -18.71 -12.43 23.38
N ARG A 709 -19.77 -12.03 22.66
CA ARG A 709 -20.64 -12.91 21.88
C ARG A 709 -19.88 -13.59 20.73
N VAL A 710 -19.15 -12.83 19.92
CA VAL A 710 -18.35 -13.37 18.80
C VAL A 710 -17.23 -14.25 19.33
N TYR A 711 -16.52 -13.84 20.38
CA TYR A 711 -15.45 -14.63 20.99
C TYR A 711 -15.98 -15.94 21.61
N GLY A 712 -17.13 -15.88 22.30
CA GLY A 712 -17.83 -17.05 22.81
C GLY A 712 -18.29 -18.00 21.70
N LEU A 713 -18.84 -17.46 20.60
CA LEU A 713 -19.28 -18.25 19.44
C LEU A 713 -18.12 -18.85 18.63
N THR A 714 -16.97 -18.17 18.58
CA THR A 714 -15.85 -18.59 17.74
C THR A 714 -14.87 -19.54 18.45
N HIS A 715 -14.70 -19.47 19.79
CA HIS A 715 -13.54 -20.09 20.44
C HIS A 715 -13.81 -21.00 21.64
N ILE A 716 -15.04 -21.10 22.18
CA ILE A 716 -15.26 -21.89 23.41
C ILE A 716 -16.68 -22.51 23.43
N GLY A 717 -16.77 -23.80 23.77
CA GLY A 717 -18.01 -24.60 23.70
C GLY A 717 -19.15 -24.18 24.66
N PRO A 718 -20.25 -24.95 24.72
CA PRO A 718 -21.53 -24.56 25.35
C PRO A 718 -21.49 -24.21 26.86
N HIS A 719 -20.51 -24.73 27.62
CA HIS A 719 -20.28 -24.32 29.03
C HIS A 719 -19.84 -22.84 29.20
N SER A 720 -19.56 -22.15 28.10
CA SER A 720 -19.03 -20.78 28.11
C SER A 720 -20.12 -19.72 28.13
N LEU A 721 -21.33 -20.04 27.65
CA LEU A 721 -22.46 -19.10 27.67
C LEU A 721 -22.93 -18.81 29.10
N GLN A 722 -23.02 -19.86 29.93
CA GLN A 722 -23.28 -19.72 31.37
C GLN A 722 -22.18 -18.92 32.08
N ARG A 723 -20.91 -19.10 31.68
CA ARG A 723 -19.80 -18.28 32.19
C ARG A 723 -19.88 -16.84 31.70
N LEU A 724 -20.37 -16.59 30.47
CA LEU A 724 -20.60 -15.26 29.93
C LEU A 724 -21.69 -14.53 30.71
N VAL A 725 -22.81 -15.22 30.98
CA VAL A 725 -23.88 -14.71 31.84
C VAL A 725 -23.35 -14.42 33.25
N GLN A 726 -22.60 -15.36 33.85
CA GLN A 726 -21.94 -15.15 35.15
C GLN A 726 -20.90 -14.01 35.13
N LYS A 727 -20.24 -13.75 33.99
CA LYS A 727 -19.26 -12.68 33.80
C LYS A 727 -19.92 -11.29 33.76
N HIS A 728 -21.19 -11.21 33.38
CA HIS A 728 -21.95 -9.96 33.23
C HIS A 728 -22.99 -9.72 34.34
N GLY A 729 -23.10 -10.60 35.34
CA GLY A 729 -23.98 -10.42 36.50
C GLY A 729 -25.06 -11.50 36.64
N SER A 730 -26.23 -11.13 37.17
CA SER A 730 -27.38 -12.03 37.22
C SER A 730 -28.07 -12.15 35.85
N VAL A 731 -28.80 -13.25 35.62
CA VAL A 731 -29.59 -13.45 34.38
C VAL A 731 -30.60 -12.31 34.19
N GLU A 732 -31.17 -11.82 35.30
CA GLU A 732 -32.19 -10.76 35.32
C GLU A 732 -31.61 -9.38 34.94
N ASP A 733 -30.40 -9.06 35.43
CA ASP A 733 -29.67 -7.83 35.04
C ASP A 733 -29.32 -7.86 33.55
N TYR A 734 -28.91 -9.02 33.06
CA TYR A 734 -28.53 -9.25 31.67
C TYR A 734 -29.72 -9.12 30.70
N GLU A 735 -30.87 -9.71 31.04
CA GLU A 735 -32.10 -9.60 30.23
C GLU A 735 -32.67 -8.18 30.23
N SER A 736 -32.62 -7.48 31.37
CA SER A 736 -33.01 -6.06 31.47
C SER A 736 -32.17 -5.17 30.56
N LEU A 737 -30.87 -5.45 30.46
CA LEU A 737 -29.95 -4.68 29.61
C LEU A 737 -30.14 -4.97 28.13
N LEU A 738 -30.33 -6.24 27.73
CA LEU A 738 -30.62 -6.61 26.34
C LEU A 738 -31.88 -5.90 25.82
N SER A 739 -32.89 -5.77 26.67
CA SER A 739 -34.09 -4.98 26.38
C SER A 739 -33.77 -3.49 26.16
N LYS A 740 -32.92 -2.89 26.98
CA LYS A 740 -32.47 -1.48 26.81
C LYS A 740 -31.61 -1.27 25.56
N LEU A 741 -30.85 -2.28 25.13
CA LEU A 741 -29.98 -2.23 23.95
C LEU A 741 -30.71 -2.60 22.64
N GLY A 742 -31.97 -3.06 22.71
CA GLY A 742 -32.72 -3.54 21.54
C GLY A 742 -32.11 -4.80 20.91
N LEU A 743 -31.46 -5.64 21.72
CA LEU A 743 -30.76 -6.85 21.28
C LEU A 743 -31.54 -8.11 21.71
N GLU A 744 -31.59 -9.12 20.84
CA GLU A 744 -32.21 -10.39 21.19
C GLU A 744 -31.34 -11.21 22.16
N PRO A 745 -31.96 -11.91 23.13
CA PRO A 745 -31.28 -12.92 23.95
C PRO A 745 -30.66 -14.02 23.09
N PHE A 746 -29.69 -14.74 23.65
CA PHE A 746 -29.16 -15.93 22.98
C PHE A 746 -30.30 -16.95 22.72
N PRO A 747 -30.32 -17.59 21.54
CA PRO A 747 -31.26 -18.68 21.26
C PRO A 747 -31.15 -19.76 22.35
N GLN A 748 -32.28 -20.14 22.96
CA GLN A 748 -32.30 -21.17 24.03
C GLN A 748 -31.69 -22.50 23.56
N ASP A 749 -31.74 -22.77 22.26
CA ASP A 749 -31.23 -23.97 21.61
C ASP A 749 -29.72 -24.14 21.83
N LEU A 750 -28.95 -23.05 21.89
CA LEU A 750 -27.50 -23.05 22.11
C LEU A 750 -27.10 -23.36 23.55
N LEU A 751 -28.01 -23.15 24.52
CA LEU A 751 -27.80 -23.52 25.92
C LEU A 751 -27.91 -25.04 26.15
N SER A 752 -28.41 -25.79 25.16
CA SER A 752 -28.79 -27.21 25.32
C SER A 752 -27.82 -28.23 24.71
N ILE A 753 -26.77 -27.81 24.00
CA ILE A 753 -25.90 -28.73 23.25
C ILE A 753 -24.81 -29.33 24.16
N GLY A 754 -24.94 -30.60 24.53
CA GLY A 754 -23.94 -31.37 25.28
C GLY A 754 -22.93 -32.10 24.37
N THR A 755 -21.64 -31.95 24.71
CA THR A 755 -20.49 -32.87 24.51
C THR A 755 -20.40 -33.75 23.24
N SER A 756 -19.43 -33.46 22.34
CA SER A 756 -18.38 -34.45 21.94
C SER A 756 -17.39 -34.09 20.80
N GLU A 757 -17.53 -33.02 20.00
CA GLU A 757 -16.76 -32.97 18.71
C GLU A 757 -15.75 -31.81 18.46
N ALA A 758 -15.32 -31.03 19.46
CA ALA A 758 -14.56 -29.79 19.20
C ALA A 758 -13.03 -29.83 19.39
N CYS A 759 -12.38 -30.98 19.63
CA CYS A 759 -10.99 -31.01 20.11
C CYS A 759 -9.87 -31.06 19.03
N GLU A 760 -10.16 -31.13 17.72
CA GLU A 760 -9.13 -31.45 16.70
C GLU A 760 -8.58 -30.28 15.83
N ARG A 761 -8.88 -29.00 16.10
CA ARG A 761 -8.48 -27.89 15.19
C ARG A 761 -7.66 -26.75 15.81
N LYS A 762 -6.60 -27.01 16.58
CA LYS A 762 -5.77 -25.91 17.15
C LYS A 762 -4.25 -25.95 16.93
N GLU A 763 -3.69 -26.84 16.10
CA GLU A 763 -2.22 -26.91 15.91
C GLU A 763 -1.69 -26.42 14.54
N MET A 764 -2.29 -25.41 13.90
CA MET A 764 -1.71 -24.81 12.68
C MET A 764 -1.81 -23.28 12.64
N VAL A 765 -1.21 -22.57 13.59
CA VAL A 765 -0.65 -21.23 13.39
C VAL A 765 0.42 -21.01 14.46
N LEU A 766 1.70 -21.24 14.11
CA LEU A 766 2.89 -20.64 14.72
C LEU A 766 4.01 -20.62 13.66
#